data_AF-G7E802-F1
#
_entry.id   AF-G7E802-F1
#
_cell.length_a   1.000
_cell.length_b   1.000
_cell.length_c   1.000
_cell.angle_alpha   90.00
_cell.angle_beta   90.00
_cell.angle_gamma   90.00
#
_symmetry.space_group_name_H-M   'P 1'
#
loop_
_entity.id
_entity.type
_entity.pdbx_description
1 polymer ?
#
loop_
_entity_poly.entity_id
_entity_poly.type
_entity_poly.pdbx_seq_one_letter_code
_entity_poly.pdbx_strand_id
1 'polypeptide(L)'
;MISIWIALAFAAFAHAQLTPELEGTNGVANGLCQLNYILQSDVFVSTANSSGSQHVQGLDCTSGLLHWHMTFDWANGGVVLAYPNAQISPVGAKLSDLKSVPGIYQYATDATDMVASYVISMWLNTNMNGQTADATSKAELIIILGADGNAAPGGDKVGSFSALSDQWTLYKANGSSYDTITAVSRSVHKNFTGDLLDVLASTVQTLSISDDLYVVSYSAGVSLIGGKGSFDAHFGGDLVTSNSCDYVDASLKTASKLCSTSGNNNGAEVSSAHRPALATTVMLLAFLAVFRQQSNGVTRQLTGSDDIATGLCANHYILASNVIATPTSRDTVQTTQGTGCHDGLLSWQTSFSWVGSALDLKSSPTSSVSAAPARLSSITSIPTVYAFQAPLAVQSVYMLDAWLSSSASSKPGDSSSRIEIVAVLSTGGLGFDFGEQKSTINAYGLSWAVYQYDHPNYTTYNLMSQSTLINVSIDAITLIHGLAGVASFASDLYLSSYGAGAQITWGDDSTLTVQSFGAQVYLGQDCAGISSELRSASLLCEGQSGNITNVSSSDKLAGIGFAAPLDTRTAKRVALIVSGLTVAMLSFFHARKAVVLSIATRALAQGGTTADLTGIAGIANNLCALNYVLSSNTFQNGTATTHGLGCTNGLLSWKTDFDFDTDAVAAYPNSAISDPGAKIADLKSVPVIFKFQPASAAQANYMVTIWLGTNTNGQAGDSSSKYEVAFVFSNSGTTTPAGSKTGTITAMDTNWSVYKSAAKGYDLVTVVSRSRQSSVSGDLLDVIQATVKSLSIDQNLYVVSLGAGAQILTGKGTFQCDAFGADLITGGACSTVDATLKSAAGICGSSGSSNSTASASGKSTSSANVLKAPKTSSLAGAATALALGFVVAYLA
;
A
#
# COMPACT_ATOMS: atom_id res chain seq x y z
N MET A 1 4.12 22.72 56.60
CA MET A 1 4.14 21.24 56.61
C MET A 1 3.06 20.64 55.70
N ILE A 2 2.84 21.18 54.49
CA ILE A 2 1.92 20.61 53.48
C ILE A 2 2.56 20.83 52.10
N SER A 3 3.85 20.52 51.99
CA SER A 3 4.64 20.77 50.76
C SER A 3 5.59 19.61 50.43
N ILE A 4 5.47 18.50 51.18
CA ILE A 4 6.30 17.29 51.00
C ILE A 4 5.45 16.10 50.51
N TRP A 5 4.13 16.25 50.36
CA TRP A 5 3.23 15.16 49.94
C TRP A 5 2.73 15.22 48.48
N ILE A 6 3.04 16.28 47.70
CA ILE A 6 2.54 16.42 46.31
C ILE A 6 3.59 16.06 45.24
N ALA A 7 4.86 15.83 45.63
CA ALA A 7 5.94 15.52 44.69
C ALA A 7 6.07 14.02 44.32
N LEU A 8 5.10 13.17 44.70
CA LEU A 8 5.17 11.72 44.50
C LEU A 8 4.01 11.12 43.68
N ALA A 9 3.15 11.92 43.07
CA ALA A 9 1.94 11.43 42.39
C ALA A 9 1.74 11.86 40.92
N PHE A 10 2.76 12.40 40.24
CA PHE A 10 2.68 12.75 38.81
C PHE A 10 3.83 12.15 37.99
N ALA A 11 4.03 10.84 38.12
CA ALA A 11 4.69 10.02 37.11
C ALA A 11 3.68 8.95 36.64
N ALA A 12 3.66 8.68 35.33
CA ALA A 12 2.59 8.01 34.55
C ALA A 12 1.40 8.96 34.31
N PHE A 13 0.95 9.22 33.08
CA PHE A 13 0.71 8.31 31.98
C PHE A 13 1.00 8.98 30.61
N ALA A 14 1.93 8.42 29.84
CA ALA A 14 1.82 8.41 28.39
C ALA A 14 1.12 7.09 28.06
N HIS A 15 -0.08 7.13 27.46
CA HIS A 15 -0.80 5.89 27.16
C HIS A 15 -0.20 5.23 25.93
N ALA A 16 0.59 4.21 26.23
CA ALA A 16 1.04 3.16 25.35
C ALA A 16 -0.19 2.52 24.64
N GLN A 17 -0.04 2.17 23.35
CA GLN A 17 -1.05 1.49 22.54
C GLN A 17 -1.24 0.05 23.03
N LEU A 18 -1.92 -0.11 24.16
CA LEU A 18 -2.12 -1.40 24.83
C LEU A 18 -2.95 -2.33 23.95
N THR A 19 -2.42 -3.51 23.60
CA THR A 19 -3.25 -4.60 23.09
C THR A 19 -4.18 -5.09 24.20
N PRO A 20 -5.29 -5.77 23.87
CA PRO A 20 -5.96 -6.61 24.85
C PRO A 20 -4.95 -7.57 25.50
N GLU A 21 -5.20 -7.88 26.77
CA GLU A 21 -4.43 -8.85 27.52
C GLU A 21 -4.66 -10.24 26.91
N LEU A 22 -3.57 -10.88 26.51
CA LEU A 22 -3.55 -12.22 25.94
C LEU A 22 -3.46 -13.22 27.09
N GLU A 23 -4.55 -13.96 27.29
CA GLU A 23 -4.63 -15.05 28.26
C GLU A 23 -4.73 -16.42 27.55
N GLY A 24 -4.29 -17.47 28.25
CA GLY A 24 -4.48 -18.86 27.82
C GLY A 24 -3.44 -19.39 26.84
N THR A 25 -3.71 -20.57 26.28
CA THR A 25 -2.75 -21.40 25.53
C THR A 25 -2.39 -20.90 24.14
N ASN A 26 -3.19 -20.00 23.54
CA ASN A 26 -2.98 -19.50 22.18
C ASN A 26 -3.41 -18.03 22.03
N GLY A 27 -3.14 -17.19 23.04
CA GLY A 27 -3.41 -15.76 22.92
C GLY A 27 -2.49 -15.16 21.85
N VAL A 28 -3.06 -14.56 20.81
CA VAL A 28 -2.30 -13.95 19.70
C VAL A 28 -2.85 -12.56 19.40
N ALA A 29 -1.97 -11.57 19.33
CA ALA A 29 -2.25 -10.24 18.78
C ALA A 29 -1.40 -10.04 17.51
N ASN A 30 -2.04 -9.69 16.40
CA ASN A 30 -1.39 -9.53 15.09
C ASN A 30 -1.35 -8.07 14.64
N GLY A 31 -0.43 -7.75 13.73
CA GLY A 31 -0.39 -6.45 13.05
C GLY A 31 0.04 -5.31 13.97
N LEU A 32 0.94 -5.59 14.92
CA LEU A 32 1.44 -4.60 15.87
C LEU A 32 2.64 -3.86 15.29
N CYS A 33 2.72 -2.54 15.49
CA CYS A 33 3.79 -1.68 15.01
C CYS A 33 3.99 -1.68 13.48
N GLN A 34 4.97 -0.90 13.01
CA GLN A 34 5.30 -0.77 11.57
C GLN A 34 5.85 -2.06 10.94
N LEU A 35 6.43 -2.94 11.76
CA LEU A 35 7.00 -4.23 11.33
C LEU A 35 6.00 -5.39 11.47
N ASN A 36 4.70 -5.10 11.65
CA ASN A 36 3.59 -6.06 11.72
C ASN A 36 3.86 -7.25 12.64
N TYR A 37 4.31 -7.00 13.87
CA TYR A 37 4.60 -8.06 14.82
C TYR A 37 3.36 -8.89 15.18
N ILE A 38 3.63 -10.13 15.54
CA ILE A 38 2.71 -11.07 16.16
C ILE A 38 3.18 -11.24 17.62
N LEU A 39 2.36 -10.86 18.58
CA LEU A 39 2.61 -11.11 20.00
C LEU A 39 1.84 -12.35 20.43
N GLN A 40 2.52 -13.28 21.09
CA GLN A 40 1.96 -14.57 21.49
C GLN A 40 2.11 -14.81 22.99
N SER A 41 1.10 -15.43 23.61
CA SER A 41 1.21 -15.96 24.98
C SER A 41 1.95 -17.30 25.03
N ASP A 42 1.71 -18.19 24.05
CA ASP A 42 2.35 -19.49 23.86
C ASP A 42 2.55 -20.29 25.16
N VAL A 43 1.44 -20.70 25.80
CA VAL A 43 1.49 -21.60 26.97
C VAL A 43 1.43 -23.06 26.51
N PHE A 44 2.44 -23.86 26.88
CA PHE A 44 2.61 -25.23 26.38
C PHE A 44 2.01 -26.32 27.27
N VAL A 45 1.64 -25.96 28.51
CA VAL A 45 1.06 -26.90 29.46
C VAL A 45 -0.46 -26.90 29.38
N SER A 46 -1.06 -28.09 29.28
CA SER A 46 -2.50 -28.25 29.54
C SER A 46 -2.75 -28.05 31.04
N THR A 47 -3.81 -27.33 31.37
CA THR A 47 -4.20 -26.90 32.73
C THR A 47 -4.40 -28.02 33.77
N ALA A 48 -4.14 -29.29 33.42
CA ALA A 48 -4.39 -30.44 34.29
C ALA A 48 -3.30 -30.69 35.34
N ASN A 49 -2.03 -30.32 35.12
CA ASN A 49 -0.92 -30.72 36.01
C ASN A 49 0.10 -29.62 36.37
N SER A 50 -0.08 -28.38 35.92
CA SER A 50 0.75 -27.24 36.36
C SER A 50 -0.17 -26.10 36.81
N SER A 51 -0.05 -25.72 38.08
CA SER A 51 -0.76 -24.57 38.64
C SER A 51 -0.01 -23.31 38.26
N GLY A 52 -0.68 -22.41 37.53
CA GLY A 52 -0.16 -21.07 37.28
C GLY A 52 -0.96 -20.30 36.24
N SER A 53 -0.59 -19.04 36.06
CA SER A 53 -1.16 -18.15 35.06
C SER A 53 -0.10 -17.22 34.49
N GLN A 54 -0.37 -16.71 33.30
CA GLN A 54 0.34 -15.56 32.76
C GLN A 54 -0.63 -14.70 31.95
N HIS A 55 -0.23 -13.44 31.83
CA HIS A 55 -0.97 -12.40 31.17
C HIS A 55 0.01 -11.61 30.33
N VAL A 56 -0.17 -11.59 29.01
CA VAL A 56 0.76 -10.97 28.07
C VAL A 56 0.07 -9.81 27.37
N GLN A 57 0.74 -8.67 27.26
CA GLN A 57 0.15 -7.46 26.69
C GLN A 57 1.18 -6.69 25.88
N GLY A 58 0.85 -6.36 24.64
CA GLY A 58 1.61 -5.38 23.87
C GLY A 58 1.34 -4.01 24.46
N LEU A 59 2.38 -3.26 24.78
CA LEU A 59 2.26 -1.96 25.42
C LEU A 59 2.29 -0.84 24.37
N ASP A 60 3.36 -0.75 23.58
CA ASP A 60 3.53 0.31 22.58
C ASP A 60 4.55 -0.08 21.50
N CYS A 61 4.81 0.87 20.61
CA CYS A 61 5.87 0.79 19.61
C CYS A 61 6.82 1.97 19.81
N THR A 62 8.02 1.71 20.31
CA THR A 62 9.03 2.74 20.52
C THR A 62 10.11 2.61 19.47
N SER A 63 10.18 3.57 18.56
CA SER A 63 11.13 3.57 17.42
C SER A 63 11.05 2.28 16.60
N GLY A 64 9.85 1.82 16.25
CA GLY A 64 9.65 0.60 15.44
C GLY A 64 9.78 -0.72 16.21
N LEU A 65 10.29 -0.72 17.45
CA LEU A 65 10.37 -1.92 18.30
C LEU A 65 9.04 -2.13 19.04
N LEU A 66 8.55 -3.38 19.06
CA LEU A 66 7.40 -3.74 19.88
C LEU A 66 7.81 -3.80 21.34
N HIS A 67 7.20 -2.95 22.17
CA HIS A 67 7.23 -3.03 23.62
C HIS A 67 6.06 -3.89 24.10
N TRP A 68 6.34 -4.92 24.89
CA TRP A 68 5.33 -5.76 25.48
C TRP A 68 5.71 -6.15 26.91
N HIS A 69 4.68 -6.46 27.68
CA HIS A 69 4.74 -6.79 29.09
C HIS A 69 4.09 -8.14 29.33
N MET A 70 4.55 -8.81 30.36
CA MET A 70 3.90 -9.99 30.90
C MET A 70 3.93 -9.96 32.42
N THR A 71 2.83 -10.36 33.05
CA THR A 71 2.83 -10.86 34.43
C THR A 71 2.63 -12.36 34.45
N PHE A 72 3.27 -13.06 35.40
CA PHE A 72 3.18 -14.51 35.51
C PHE A 72 3.32 -14.99 36.95
N ASP A 73 2.68 -16.12 37.23
CA ASP A 73 2.78 -16.88 38.48
C ASP A 73 2.73 -18.36 38.12
N TRP A 74 3.90 -18.98 37.98
CA TRP A 74 4.05 -20.36 37.57
C TRP A 74 4.79 -21.16 38.64
N ALA A 75 4.18 -22.23 39.13
CA ALA A 75 4.90 -23.21 39.93
C ALA A 75 6.04 -23.82 39.10
N ASN A 76 7.24 -23.93 39.67
CA ASN A 76 8.38 -24.53 38.97
C ASN A 76 8.08 -25.99 38.61
N GLY A 77 7.85 -26.23 37.33
CA GLY A 77 7.50 -27.54 36.79
C GLY A 77 8.69 -28.37 36.31
N GLY A 78 9.91 -27.82 36.34
CA GLY A 78 11.11 -28.46 35.78
C GLY A 78 11.12 -28.63 34.25
N VAL A 79 10.11 -28.11 33.56
CA VAL A 79 9.94 -28.11 32.09
C VAL A 79 9.53 -26.71 31.64
N VAL A 80 9.72 -26.39 30.36
CA VAL A 80 9.24 -25.12 29.79
C VAL A 80 7.70 -25.13 29.80
N LEU A 81 7.12 -24.16 30.51
CA LEU A 81 5.68 -23.98 30.69
C LEU A 81 5.10 -23.06 29.63
N ALA A 82 5.84 -22.03 29.23
CA ALA A 82 5.41 -21.05 28.24
C ALA A 82 6.60 -20.38 27.52
N TYR A 83 6.34 -19.84 26.33
CA TYR A 83 7.27 -19.00 25.57
C TYR A 83 6.55 -17.75 25.02
N PRO A 84 6.10 -16.84 25.88
CA PRO A 84 5.58 -15.55 25.42
C PRO A 84 6.64 -14.81 24.62
N ASN A 85 6.28 -14.44 23.40
CA ASN A 85 7.23 -13.93 22.41
C ASN A 85 6.57 -12.96 21.43
N ALA A 86 7.42 -12.09 20.86
CA ALA A 86 7.11 -11.23 19.75
C ALA A 86 7.79 -11.77 18.49
N GLN A 87 7.02 -12.04 17.43
CA GLN A 87 7.47 -12.53 16.13
C GLN A 87 7.32 -11.45 15.06
N ILE A 88 8.28 -11.34 14.12
CA ILE A 88 8.13 -10.46 12.94
C ILE A 88 7.25 -11.11 11.85
N SER A 89 6.53 -10.29 11.09
CA SER A 89 5.72 -10.76 9.96
C SER A 89 5.72 -9.73 8.82
N PRO A 90 5.85 -10.11 7.54
CA PRO A 90 6.03 -11.48 7.04
C PRO A 90 7.47 -12.00 7.23
N VAL A 91 7.62 -13.31 7.10
CA VAL A 91 8.90 -14.05 7.09
C VAL A 91 8.90 -15.01 5.90
N GLY A 92 10.07 -15.40 5.40
CA GLY A 92 10.18 -16.27 4.23
C GLY A 92 11.50 -16.16 3.46
N ALA A 93 12.62 -16.03 4.18
CA ALA A 93 13.93 -15.88 3.54
C ALA A 93 14.70 -17.21 3.56
N LYS A 94 15.33 -17.56 2.44
CA LYS A 94 16.22 -18.71 2.36
C LYS A 94 17.54 -18.39 3.08
N LEU A 95 18.08 -19.33 3.84
CA LEU A 95 19.31 -19.12 4.64
C LEU A 95 20.49 -18.64 3.78
N SER A 96 20.69 -19.24 2.61
CA SER A 96 21.73 -18.88 1.63
C SER A 96 21.57 -17.46 1.05
N ASP A 97 20.36 -16.90 1.07
CA ASP A 97 20.07 -15.59 0.51
C ASP A 97 20.30 -14.45 1.53
N LEU A 98 20.33 -14.74 2.83
CA LEU A 98 20.48 -13.75 3.88
C LEU A 98 21.82 -12.99 3.78
N LYS A 99 21.74 -11.66 3.86
CA LYS A 99 22.86 -10.72 3.86
C LYS A 99 22.99 -9.98 5.19
N SER A 100 21.91 -9.85 5.95
CA SER A 100 21.90 -9.30 7.30
C SER A 100 20.69 -9.84 8.07
N VAL A 101 20.85 -10.10 9.38
CA VAL A 101 19.78 -10.47 10.29
C VAL A 101 19.86 -9.55 11.51
N PRO A 102 19.55 -8.25 11.36
CA PRO A 102 19.64 -7.30 12.46
C PRO A 102 18.58 -7.61 13.50
N GLY A 103 18.96 -7.55 14.78
CA GLY A 103 18.07 -7.74 15.90
C GLY A 103 18.36 -6.79 17.05
N ILE A 104 17.31 -6.26 17.65
CA ILE A 104 17.32 -5.58 18.95
C ILE A 104 16.40 -6.36 19.88
N TYR A 105 16.93 -6.77 21.03
CA TYR A 105 16.13 -7.41 22.07
C TYR A 105 16.58 -6.89 23.44
N GLN A 106 15.68 -6.15 24.09
CA GLN A 106 15.93 -5.53 25.38
C GLN A 106 14.89 -6.05 26.36
N TYR A 107 15.30 -6.41 27.56
CA TYR A 107 14.34 -6.89 28.55
C TYR A 107 14.70 -6.52 29.99
N ALA A 108 13.66 -6.43 30.80
CA ALA A 108 13.72 -6.24 32.25
C ALA A 108 12.76 -7.21 32.93
N THR A 109 13.07 -7.56 34.18
CA THR A 109 12.21 -8.39 35.02
C THR A 109 12.40 -8.00 36.47
N ASP A 110 11.31 -8.05 37.24
CA ASP A 110 11.31 -7.94 38.70
C ASP A 110 11.06 -9.29 39.39
N ALA A 111 11.03 -10.37 38.61
CA ALA A 111 10.60 -11.67 39.08
C ALA A 111 11.53 -12.24 40.15
N THR A 112 10.92 -12.82 41.18
CA THR A 112 11.61 -13.57 42.23
C THR A 112 11.56 -15.05 41.92
N ASP A 113 12.68 -15.74 42.12
CA ASP A 113 12.82 -17.19 41.89
C ASP A 113 12.46 -17.62 40.46
N MET A 114 12.62 -16.71 39.49
CA MET A 114 12.40 -17.00 38.07
C MET A 114 13.44 -18.00 37.55
N VAL A 115 12.95 -19.05 36.91
CA VAL A 115 13.75 -19.99 36.13
C VAL A 115 13.32 -19.83 34.67
N ALA A 116 14.15 -19.15 33.89
CA ALA A 116 13.82 -18.82 32.50
C ALA A 116 15.06 -18.60 31.63
N SER A 117 14.89 -18.72 30.32
CA SER A 117 15.89 -18.34 29.31
C SER A 117 15.36 -17.20 28.44
N TYR A 118 16.23 -16.26 28.09
CA TYR A 118 15.93 -15.13 27.21
C TYR A 118 16.33 -15.49 25.78
N VAL A 119 15.33 -15.65 24.92
CA VAL A 119 15.44 -16.44 23.70
C VAL A 119 15.13 -15.60 22.48
N ILE A 120 15.89 -15.83 21.42
CA ILE A 120 15.50 -15.56 20.04
C ILE A 120 15.30 -16.91 19.35
N SER A 121 14.14 -17.17 18.74
CA SER A 121 13.85 -18.43 18.04
C SER A 121 13.63 -18.19 16.54
N MET A 122 14.11 -19.13 15.72
CA MET A 122 13.88 -19.18 14.28
C MET A 122 13.51 -20.58 13.83
N TRP A 123 12.42 -20.72 13.06
CA TRP A 123 12.01 -22.00 12.48
C TRP A 123 12.54 -22.16 11.05
N LEU A 124 13.15 -23.31 10.77
CA LEU A 124 13.79 -23.64 9.51
C LEU A 124 13.02 -24.76 8.78
N ASN A 125 12.46 -24.43 7.61
CA ASN A 125 11.61 -25.34 6.83
C ASN A 125 12.17 -25.59 5.42
N THR A 126 11.77 -26.70 4.81
CA THR A 126 12.12 -27.00 3.40
C THR A 126 11.30 -26.21 2.38
N ASN A 127 10.30 -25.45 2.84
CA ASN A 127 9.40 -24.64 2.02
C ASN A 127 9.23 -23.26 2.66
N MET A 128 9.25 -22.21 1.85
CA MET A 128 9.03 -20.82 2.26
C MET A 128 7.67 -20.59 2.92
N ASN A 129 6.64 -21.36 2.53
CA ASN A 129 5.28 -21.25 3.06
C ASN A 129 4.99 -22.24 4.19
N GLY A 130 6.02 -22.87 4.76
CA GLY A 130 5.85 -23.79 5.88
C GLY A 130 5.47 -23.08 7.18
N GLN A 131 4.85 -23.80 8.11
CA GLN A 131 4.50 -23.32 9.45
C GLN A 131 5.47 -23.84 10.52
N THR A 132 5.48 -23.21 11.69
CA THR A 132 6.23 -23.69 12.86
C THR A 132 5.76 -25.09 13.26
N ALA A 133 6.69 -25.98 13.56
CA ALA A 133 6.44 -27.36 14.00
C ALA A 133 5.57 -28.23 13.05
N ASP A 134 5.58 -27.93 11.74
CA ASP A 134 4.85 -28.71 10.73
C ASP A 134 5.72 -29.84 10.09
N ALA A 135 5.15 -30.56 9.10
CA ALA A 135 5.85 -31.64 8.40
C ALA A 135 7.05 -31.18 7.54
N THR A 136 7.14 -29.88 7.23
CA THR A 136 8.23 -29.27 6.46
C THR A 136 9.34 -28.73 7.35
N SER A 137 9.09 -28.60 8.66
CA SER A 137 10.07 -28.21 9.66
C SER A 137 11.23 -29.20 9.70
N LYS A 138 12.46 -28.68 9.75
CA LYS A 138 13.69 -29.48 9.88
C LYS A 138 14.49 -29.12 11.11
N ALA A 139 14.47 -27.85 11.50
CA ALA A 139 15.08 -27.43 12.75
C ALA A 139 14.37 -26.22 13.35
N GLU A 140 14.42 -26.13 14.67
CA GLU A 140 14.23 -24.90 15.41
C GLU A 140 15.59 -24.43 15.94
N LEU A 141 15.99 -23.21 15.56
CA LEU A 141 17.20 -22.58 16.08
C LEU A 141 16.83 -21.64 17.22
N ILE A 142 17.32 -21.94 18.42
CA ILE A 142 17.11 -21.20 19.65
C ILE A 142 18.42 -20.51 20.03
N ILE A 143 18.41 -19.20 20.14
CA ILE A 143 19.56 -18.39 20.55
C ILE A 143 19.27 -17.87 21.96
N ILE A 144 20.00 -18.39 22.95
CA ILE A 144 19.87 -17.98 24.36
C ILE A 144 20.87 -16.86 24.63
N LEU A 145 20.34 -15.68 24.90
CA LEU A 145 21.09 -14.46 25.22
C LEU A 145 21.41 -14.33 26.71
N GLY A 146 20.75 -15.11 27.55
CA GLY A 146 20.97 -15.20 28.99
C GLY A 146 19.96 -16.15 29.63
N ALA A 147 20.18 -16.48 30.91
CA ALA A 147 19.29 -17.35 31.67
C ALA A 147 19.31 -16.99 33.16
N ASP A 148 18.18 -17.19 33.82
CA ASP A 148 18.01 -17.07 35.27
C ASP A 148 17.63 -18.43 35.89
N GLY A 149 17.87 -18.57 37.20
CA GLY A 149 17.45 -19.75 37.97
C GLY A 149 18.10 -21.07 37.56
N ASN A 150 19.26 -21.03 36.91
CA ASN A 150 19.94 -22.19 36.30
C ASN A 150 19.11 -22.89 35.20
N ALA A 151 18.30 -22.16 34.44
CA ALA A 151 17.67 -22.71 33.24
C ALA A 151 18.75 -23.27 32.30
N ALA A 152 18.68 -24.58 32.04
CA ALA A 152 19.64 -25.28 31.20
C ALA A 152 19.08 -25.42 29.77
N PRO A 153 19.93 -25.29 28.74
CA PRO A 153 19.51 -25.59 27.38
C PRO A 153 19.16 -27.08 27.24
N GLY A 154 18.16 -27.38 26.42
CA GLY A 154 17.87 -28.76 26.05
C GLY A 154 18.94 -29.35 25.11
N GLY A 155 19.15 -30.67 25.21
CA GLY A 155 20.02 -31.43 24.32
C GLY A 155 21.47 -31.58 24.80
N ASP A 156 22.26 -32.28 23.98
CA ASP A 156 23.68 -32.53 24.26
C ASP A 156 24.55 -31.40 23.73
N LYS A 157 25.61 -31.07 24.45
CA LYS A 157 26.62 -30.11 23.97
C LYS A 157 27.36 -30.69 22.77
N VAL A 158 27.32 -29.98 21.65
CA VAL A 158 27.89 -30.44 20.36
C VAL A 158 29.01 -29.54 19.83
N GLY A 159 29.20 -28.34 20.38
CA GLY A 159 30.29 -27.47 19.93
C GLY A 159 30.33 -26.10 20.61
N SER A 160 31.18 -25.22 20.09
CA SER A 160 31.24 -23.81 20.44
C SER A 160 31.89 -22.98 19.34
N PHE A 161 31.52 -21.71 19.21
CA PHE A 161 32.10 -20.76 18.25
C PHE A 161 32.16 -19.34 18.82
N SER A 162 32.82 -18.43 18.09
CA SER A 162 32.94 -17.01 18.45
C SER A 162 32.15 -16.14 17.46
N ALA A 163 31.26 -15.29 17.95
CA ALA A 163 30.51 -14.33 17.12
C ALA A 163 30.03 -13.16 18.00
N LEU A 164 29.86 -11.97 17.41
CA LEU A 164 29.41 -10.76 18.12
C LEU A 164 30.20 -10.46 19.40
N SER A 165 31.53 -10.68 19.35
CA SER A 165 32.45 -10.51 20.48
C SER A 165 32.13 -11.39 21.72
N ASP A 166 31.33 -12.44 21.55
CA ASP A 166 31.03 -13.43 22.58
C ASP A 166 31.44 -14.86 22.16
N GLN A 167 31.41 -15.76 23.12
CA GLN A 167 31.59 -17.20 22.94
C GLN A 167 30.24 -17.89 23.08
N TRP A 168 29.89 -18.68 22.07
CA TRP A 168 28.62 -19.38 22.00
C TRP A 168 28.87 -20.87 22.19
N THR A 169 28.09 -21.52 23.05
CA THR A 169 28.08 -22.98 23.21
C THR A 169 26.87 -23.55 22.48
N LEU A 170 27.09 -24.54 21.63
CA LEU A 170 26.03 -25.20 20.86
C LEU A 170 25.55 -26.47 21.54
N TYR A 171 24.24 -26.63 21.59
CA TYR A 171 23.53 -27.83 22.03
C TYR A 171 22.60 -28.32 20.93
N LYS A 172 22.38 -29.63 20.87
CA LYS A 172 21.45 -30.25 19.91
C LYS A 172 20.62 -31.32 20.60
N ALA A 173 19.30 -31.25 20.42
CA ALA A 173 18.37 -32.33 20.75
C ALA A 173 17.77 -32.87 19.44
N ASN A 174 17.92 -34.17 19.20
CA ASN A 174 17.34 -34.80 18.00
C ASN A 174 15.87 -35.12 18.26
N GLY A 175 14.96 -34.58 17.44
CA GLY A 175 13.53 -34.88 17.49
C GLY A 175 13.09 -35.85 16.39
N SER A 176 11.88 -36.40 16.51
CA SER A 176 11.33 -37.30 15.48
C SER A 176 10.88 -36.55 14.21
N SER A 177 10.58 -35.26 14.32
CA SER A 177 10.05 -34.43 13.23
C SER A 177 11.00 -33.29 12.83
N TYR A 178 11.67 -32.68 13.79
CA TYR A 178 12.66 -31.62 13.61
C TYR A 178 13.72 -31.69 14.73
N ASP A 179 14.90 -31.14 14.48
CA ASP A 179 15.94 -31.00 15.51
C ASP A 179 15.81 -29.66 16.25
N THR A 180 16.03 -29.65 17.56
CA THR A 180 16.17 -28.39 18.31
C THR A 180 17.65 -28.09 18.50
N ILE A 181 18.05 -26.90 18.07
CA ILE A 181 19.44 -26.46 18.06
C ILE A 181 19.56 -25.20 18.89
N THR A 182 20.37 -25.23 19.94
CA THR A 182 20.45 -24.14 20.90
C THR A 182 21.85 -23.54 20.93
N ALA A 183 21.99 -22.27 20.57
CA ALA A 183 23.21 -21.48 20.73
C ALA A 183 23.14 -20.64 22.00
N VAL A 184 23.97 -20.94 22.99
CA VAL A 184 23.96 -20.28 24.30
C VAL A 184 25.15 -19.34 24.42
N SER A 185 24.85 -18.05 24.60
CA SER A 185 25.86 -17.03 24.87
C SER A 185 26.55 -17.28 26.21
N ARG A 186 27.87 -17.05 26.27
CA ARG A 186 28.61 -17.08 27.54
C ARG A 186 28.28 -15.88 28.40
N SER A 187 28.05 -14.71 27.79
CA SER A 187 27.65 -13.49 28.51
C SER A 187 26.13 -13.34 28.52
N VAL A 188 25.60 -12.69 29.57
CA VAL A 188 24.18 -12.34 29.65
C VAL A 188 23.95 -10.99 28.98
N HIS A 189 23.11 -10.96 27.95
CA HIS A 189 22.77 -9.77 27.18
C HIS A 189 21.34 -9.32 27.51
N LYS A 190 21.19 -8.33 28.40
CA LYS A 190 19.87 -7.72 28.71
C LYS A 190 19.43 -6.67 27.68
N ASN A 191 20.37 -6.12 26.94
CA ASN A 191 20.16 -5.11 25.90
C ASN A 191 20.93 -5.52 24.65
N PHE A 192 20.45 -6.57 23.98
CA PHE A 192 21.08 -7.05 22.76
C PHE A 192 20.79 -6.09 21.60
N THR A 193 21.83 -5.80 20.82
CA THR A 193 21.75 -5.06 19.56
C THR A 193 22.88 -5.57 18.67
N GLY A 194 22.53 -6.22 17.56
CA GLY A 194 23.54 -6.76 16.64
C GLY A 194 22.95 -7.56 15.49
N ASP A 195 23.84 -7.99 14.60
CA ASP A 195 23.49 -8.78 13.43
C ASP A 195 23.71 -10.27 13.71
N LEU A 196 22.62 -11.03 13.79
CA LEU A 196 22.66 -12.45 14.12
C LEU A 196 23.14 -13.34 12.96
N LEU A 197 23.40 -12.79 11.76
CA LEU A 197 23.80 -13.61 10.62
C LEU A 197 25.09 -14.39 10.89
N ASP A 198 26.04 -13.84 11.64
CA ASP A 198 27.29 -14.55 11.96
C ASP A 198 27.07 -15.69 12.97
N VAL A 199 26.11 -15.54 13.88
CA VAL A 199 25.68 -16.60 14.81
C VAL A 199 24.97 -17.72 14.05
N LEU A 200 24.07 -17.35 13.14
CA LEU A 200 23.32 -18.26 12.28
C LEU A 200 24.26 -19.06 11.35
N ALA A 201 25.15 -18.36 10.64
CA ALA A 201 26.12 -18.98 9.73
C ALA A 201 27.06 -19.95 10.47
N SER A 202 27.58 -19.55 11.64
CA SER A 202 28.44 -20.41 12.45
C SER A 202 27.71 -21.66 12.94
N THR A 203 26.43 -21.52 13.30
CA THR A 203 25.60 -22.66 13.75
C THR A 203 25.30 -23.63 12.61
N VAL A 204 24.87 -23.11 11.46
CA VAL A 204 24.60 -23.88 10.23
C VAL A 204 25.85 -24.64 9.79
N GLN A 205 27.00 -23.97 9.78
CA GLN A 205 28.28 -24.57 9.43
C GLN A 205 28.70 -25.67 10.41
N THR A 206 28.63 -25.41 11.72
CA THR A 206 29.08 -26.37 12.74
C THR A 206 28.27 -27.66 12.72
N LEU A 207 26.97 -27.57 12.44
CA LEU A 207 26.05 -28.72 12.47
C LEU A 207 25.73 -29.28 11.09
N SER A 208 26.32 -28.72 10.02
CA SER A 208 26.06 -29.12 8.63
C SER A 208 24.56 -29.07 8.28
N ILE A 209 23.87 -28.04 8.77
CA ILE A 209 22.47 -27.75 8.38
C ILE A 209 22.49 -27.28 6.93
N SER A 210 21.50 -27.67 6.13
CA SER A 210 21.37 -27.16 4.77
C SER A 210 21.04 -25.67 4.78
N ASP A 211 21.81 -24.88 4.04
CA ASP A 211 21.52 -23.46 3.76
C ASP A 211 20.43 -23.29 2.69
N ASP A 212 19.85 -24.40 2.21
CA ASP A 212 18.66 -24.38 1.36
C ASP A 212 17.34 -24.21 2.13
N LEU A 213 17.37 -24.26 3.46
CA LEU A 213 16.17 -24.08 4.28
C LEU A 213 15.71 -22.63 4.31
N TYR A 214 14.42 -22.44 4.54
CA TYR A 214 13.75 -21.15 4.70
C TYR A 214 13.52 -20.85 6.16
N VAL A 215 13.78 -19.60 6.56
CA VAL A 215 13.34 -19.05 7.84
C VAL A 215 11.87 -18.66 7.73
N VAL A 216 11.01 -19.38 8.44
CA VAL A 216 9.54 -19.22 8.41
C VAL A 216 8.95 -18.67 9.72
N SER A 217 9.81 -18.42 10.70
CA SER A 217 9.50 -17.64 11.92
C SER A 217 10.80 -17.01 12.42
N TYR A 218 10.70 -15.81 12.97
CA TYR A 218 11.77 -15.13 13.69
C TYR A 218 11.14 -14.35 14.85
N SER A 219 11.35 -14.82 16.07
CA SER A 219 10.76 -14.25 17.28
C SER A 219 11.76 -14.06 18.41
N ALA A 220 11.42 -13.20 19.38
CA ALA A 220 12.13 -13.09 20.65
C ALA A 220 11.17 -13.06 21.83
N GLY A 221 11.55 -13.74 22.90
CA GLY A 221 10.70 -13.98 24.05
C GLY A 221 11.43 -14.58 25.23
N VAL A 222 10.66 -14.96 26.25
CA VAL A 222 11.20 -15.60 27.46
C VAL A 222 10.64 -17.02 27.58
N SER A 223 11.53 -18.01 27.63
CA SER A 223 11.17 -19.41 27.85
C SER A 223 11.09 -19.67 29.35
N LEU A 224 9.88 -19.75 29.89
CA LEU A 224 9.59 -19.84 31.32
C LEU A 224 9.47 -21.29 31.79
N ILE A 225 10.18 -21.63 32.86
CA ILE A 225 10.09 -22.92 33.57
C ILE A 225 9.34 -22.77 34.90
N GLY A 226 9.40 -21.58 35.50
CA GLY A 226 8.68 -21.25 36.72
C GLY A 226 9.11 -19.91 37.31
N GLY A 227 8.40 -19.50 38.36
CA GLY A 227 8.63 -18.25 39.09
C GLY A 227 7.42 -17.35 39.09
N LYS A 228 7.57 -16.20 39.74
CA LYS A 228 6.51 -15.20 39.85
C LYS A 228 7.06 -13.80 39.68
N GLY A 229 6.37 -12.98 38.88
CA GLY A 229 6.69 -11.56 38.72
C GLY A 229 6.23 -11.03 37.38
N SER A 230 6.98 -10.05 36.89
CA SER A 230 6.75 -9.41 35.61
C SER A 230 7.98 -9.41 34.72
N PHE A 231 7.72 -9.27 33.43
CA PHE A 231 8.71 -9.26 32.37
C PHE A 231 8.32 -8.20 31.35
N ASP A 232 9.23 -7.28 31.05
CA ASP A 232 9.07 -6.24 30.05
C ASP A 232 10.10 -6.46 28.95
N ALA A 233 9.69 -6.36 27.69
CA ALA A 233 10.59 -6.52 26.56
C ALA A 233 10.31 -5.55 25.41
N HIS A 234 11.38 -5.12 24.76
CA HIS A 234 11.36 -4.45 23.47
C HIS A 234 12.03 -5.35 22.45
N PHE A 235 11.35 -5.63 21.34
CA PHE A 235 11.90 -6.46 20.28
C PHE A 235 11.74 -5.81 18.91
N GLY A 236 12.78 -5.94 18.09
CA GLY A 236 12.67 -5.84 16.66
C GLY A 236 13.73 -6.63 15.92
N GLY A 237 13.37 -7.10 14.73
CA GLY A 237 14.26 -7.88 13.88
C GLY A 237 13.85 -7.78 12.42
N ASP A 238 14.76 -8.19 11.53
CA ASP A 238 14.52 -8.23 10.08
C ASP A 238 15.34 -9.37 9.43
N LEU A 239 14.90 -9.81 8.25
CA LEU A 239 15.57 -10.81 7.41
C LEU A 239 15.93 -10.19 6.07
N VAL A 240 17.15 -9.68 5.94
CA VAL A 240 17.54 -8.87 4.79
C VAL A 240 18.29 -9.73 3.78
N THR A 241 17.74 -9.88 2.58
CA THR A 241 18.35 -10.63 1.45
C THR A 241 19.05 -9.73 0.43
N SER A 242 18.82 -8.42 0.51
CA SER A 242 19.48 -7.41 -0.32
C SER A 242 20.87 -7.06 0.19
N ASN A 243 21.75 -6.62 -0.71
CA ASN A 243 23.09 -6.12 -0.35
C ASN A 243 23.09 -4.62 0.04
N SER A 244 21.93 -3.96 0.10
CA SER A 244 21.84 -2.53 0.43
C SER A 244 21.23 -2.28 1.81
N CYS A 245 21.87 -1.36 2.55
CA CYS A 245 21.37 -0.81 3.81
C CYS A 245 20.01 -0.10 3.68
N ASP A 246 19.62 0.33 2.47
CA ASP A 246 18.36 1.02 2.25
C ASP A 246 17.14 0.13 2.51
N TYR A 247 17.32 -1.20 2.46
CA TYR A 247 16.27 -2.19 2.75
C TYR A 247 16.20 -2.58 4.23
N VAL A 248 17.09 -2.05 5.08
CA VAL A 248 17.05 -2.27 6.52
C VAL A 248 16.13 -1.22 7.14
N ASP A 249 15.17 -1.65 7.95
CA ASP A 249 14.32 -0.73 8.71
C ASP A 249 15.14 0.31 9.48
N ALA A 250 14.68 1.55 9.50
CA ALA A 250 15.41 2.67 10.10
C ALA A 250 15.79 2.41 11.57
N SER A 251 14.93 1.72 12.33
CA SER A 251 15.17 1.35 13.72
C SER A 251 16.25 0.29 13.90
N LEU A 252 16.50 -0.53 12.87
CA LEU A 252 17.42 -1.67 12.89
C LEU A 252 18.74 -1.37 12.20
N LYS A 253 18.92 -0.21 11.58
CA LYS A 253 20.17 0.16 10.88
C LYS A 253 21.40 0.08 11.77
N THR A 254 21.30 0.42 13.06
CA THR A 254 22.45 0.30 13.98
C THR A 254 22.79 -1.14 14.33
N ALA A 255 21.82 -2.07 14.22
CA ALA A 255 22.03 -3.49 14.43
C ALA A 255 22.52 -4.21 13.16
N SER A 256 22.28 -3.65 11.96
CA SER A 256 22.64 -4.29 10.69
C SER A 256 24.11 -4.10 10.30
N LYS A 257 24.73 -5.20 9.86
CA LYS A 257 26.09 -5.15 9.30
C LYS A 257 26.18 -4.52 7.90
N LEU A 258 25.06 -4.34 7.20
CA LEU A 258 25.02 -3.63 5.91
C LEU A 258 25.08 -2.11 6.10
N CYS A 259 24.59 -1.64 7.24
CA CYS A 259 24.47 -0.23 7.58
C CYS A 259 25.60 0.29 8.47
N SER A 260 26.38 -0.62 9.08
CA SER A 260 27.60 -0.25 9.76
C SER A 260 28.63 0.18 8.72
N THR A 261 28.97 1.46 8.73
CA THR A 261 30.02 2.01 7.87
C THR A 261 31.37 1.40 8.29
N SER A 262 31.75 0.30 7.65
CA SER A 262 33.16 -0.10 7.63
C SER A 262 33.91 0.94 6.79
N GLY A 263 34.52 1.89 7.49
CA GLY A 263 35.62 2.67 6.94
C GLY A 263 36.73 1.71 6.52
N ASN A 264 37.26 1.93 5.33
CA ASN A 264 38.54 1.38 4.87
C ASN A 264 39.59 1.44 5.99
N ASN A 265 40.02 0.27 6.48
CA ASN A 265 41.23 0.14 7.28
C ASN A 265 42.38 -0.40 6.41
N ASN A 266 43.21 0.52 5.91
CA ASN A 266 44.64 0.24 5.78
C ASN A 266 45.29 0.68 7.11
N GLY A 267 46.06 -0.22 7.70
CA GLY A 267 46.46 -0.19 9.10
C GLY A 267 47.36 0.97 9.53
N ALA A 268 47.23 1.31 10.80
CA ALA A 268 48.31 1.76 11.66
C ALA A 268 47.91 1.52 13.12
N GLU A 269 48.66 0.65 13.80
CA GLU A 269 48.67 0.54 15.25
C GLU A 269 48.94 1.91 15.88
N VAL A 270 48.14 2.32 16.88
CA VAL A 270 48.66 3.16 17.97
C VAL A 270 48.03 2.71 19.29
N SER A 271 48.94 2.49 20.23
CA SER A 271 48.82 1.96 21.58
C SER A 271 47.85 2.67 22.54
N SER A 272 47.46 1.90 23.55
CA SER A 272 46.74 2.29 24.77
C SER A 272 47.41 3.43 25.56
N ALA A 273 46.59 4.34 26.08
CA ALA A 273 46.85 5.05 27.34
C ALA A 273 45.55 5.66 27.91
N HIS A 274 45.41 5.51 29.23
CA HIS A 274 44.32 5.95 30.10
C HIS A 274 43.75 7.36 29.86
N ARG A 275 42.44 7.51 30.10
CA ARG A 275 41.84 8.73 30.66
C ARG A 275 40.84 8.37 31.77
N PRO A 276 40.83 9.11 32.91
CA PRO A 276 39.76 9.03 33.89
C PRO A 276 38.59 9.95 33.51
N ALA A 277 37.47 9.64 34.15
CA ALA A 277 36.13 10.15 33.94
C ALA A 277 35.86 11.56 34.49
N LEU A 278 34.60 11.99 34.28
CA LEU A 278 33.87 13.15 34.80
C LEU A 278 34.04 14.49 34.09
N ALA A 279 33.13 14.82 33.16
CA ALA A 279 32.64 16.21 32.94
C ALA A 279 31.41 16.35 32.00
N THR A 280 30.57 15.33 31.78
CA THR A 280 29.51 15.40 30.73
C THR A 280 28.08 15.11 31.19
N THR A 281 27.77 15.24 32.48
CA THR A 281 26.43 14.94 33.01
C THR A 281 25.55 16.18 33.22
N VAL A 282 26.10 17.41 33.16
CA VAL A 282 25.33 18.62 33.52
C VAL A 282 24.75 19.36 32.32
N MET A 283 25.21 19.11 31.08
CA MET A 283 24.73 19.83 29.89
C MET A 283 23.56 19.15 29.17
N LEU A 284 23.25 17.89 29.50
CA LEU A 284 22.17 17.12 28.86
C LEU A 284 20.79 17.39 29.49
N LEU A 285 20.74 17.83 30.76
CA LEU A 285 19.49 18.12 31.48
C LEU A 285 18.86 19.46 31.09
N ALA A 286 19.62 20.41 30.53
CA ALA A 286 19.09 21.71 30.12
C ALA A 286 18.51 21.69 28.68
N PHE A 287 18.94 20.75 27.83
CA PHE A 287 18.41 20.61 26.46
C PHE A 287 17.06 19.88 26.40
N LEU A 288 16.74 19.04 27.39
CA LEU A 288 15.46 18.30 27.47
C LEU A 288 14.27 19.14 27.99
N ALA A 289 14.49 20.35 28.50
CA ALA A 289 13.43 21.20 29.05
C ALA A 289 12.75 22.12 28.01
N VAL A 290 13.32 22.29 26.82
CA VAL A 290 12.82 23.25 25.81
C VAL A 290 12.00 22.58 24.69
N PHE A 291 11.97 21.25 24.59
CA PHE A 291 11.13 20.52 23.62
C PHE A 291 9.91 19.81 24.25
N ARG A 292 9.59 20.09 25.51
CA ARG A 292 8.51 19.43 26.27
C ARG A 292 7.19 20.20 26.28
N GLN A 293 6.84 20.84 25.17
CA GLN A 293 5.59 21.59 25.07
C GLN A 293 4.88 21.36 23.73
N GLN A 294 4.48 20.11 23.44
CA GLN A 294 3.39 19.83 22.48
C GLN A 294 2.74 18.43 22.56
N SER A 295 2.63 17.80 23.73
CA SER A 295 1.84 16.56 23.89
C SER A 295 0.76 16.71 24.97
N ASN A 296 -0.30 17.46 24.65
CA ASN A 296 -1.54 17.43 25.43
C ASN A 296 -2.60 16.69 24.61
N GLY A 297 -2.87 15.44 24.96
CA GLY A 297 -3.99 14.65 24.43
C GLY A 297 -4.28 13.50 25.39
N VAL A 298 -5.21 13.74 26.33
CA VAL A 298 -5.62 12.76 27.33
C VAL A 298 -6.50 11.69 26.66
N THR A 299 -6.09 10.42 26.74
CA THR A 299 -6.93 9.23 26.50
C THR A 299 -8.14 9.31 27.44
N ARG A 300 -9.35 9.45 26.88
CA ARG A 300 -10.60 9.49 27.67
C ARG A 300 -11.49 8.33 27.26
N GLN A 301 -11.72 7.43 28.22
CA GLN A 301 -12.62 6.30 28.09
C GLN A 301 -14.06 6.77 28.33
N LEU A 302 -14.98 6.35 27.46
CA LEU A 302 -16.39 6.73 27.41
C LEU A 302 -17.20 5.46 27.63
N THR A 303 -17.91 5.37 28.75
CA THR A 303 -18.68 4.18 29.15
C THR A 303 -20.16 4.48 29.32
N GLY A 304 -20.54 5.75 29.42
CA GLY A 304 -21.91 6.22 29.38
C GLY A 304 -22.50 6.23 27.97
N SER A 305 -23.84 6.23 27.90
CA SER A 305 -24.57 6.20 26.64
C SER A 305 -24.35 7.43 25.77
N ASP A 306 -24.28 8.60 26.41
CA ASP A 306 -24.12 9.91 25.77
C ASP A 306 -22.75 10.52 26.06
N ASP A 307 -21.78 9.69 26.47
CA ASP A 307 -20.45 10.16 26.78
C ASP A 307 -19.76 10.68 25.52
N ILE A 308 -19.26 11.91 25.62
CA ILE A 308 -18.48 12.58 24.59
C ILE A 308 -17.12 13.01 25.15
N ALA A 309 -16.06 12.79 24.40
CA ALA A 309 -14.76 13.42 24.57
C ALA A 309 -14.59 14.50 23.51
N THR A 310 -14.34 15.73 23.95
CA THR A 310 -13.98 16.86 23.08
C THR A 310 -12.52 17.24 23.32
N GLY A 311 -11.96 18.06 22.44
CA GLY A 311 -10.62 18.60 22.64
C GLY A 311 -9.48 17.65 22.20
N LEU A 312 -9.81 16.60 21.45
CA LEU A 312 -8.85 15.59 21.00
C LEU A 312 -7.99 16.14 19.86
N CYS A 313 -6.72 15.70 19.82
CA CYS A 313 -5.70 16.11 18.85
C CYS A 313 -5.68 17.63 18.62
N ALA A 314 -5.27 18.40 19.64
CA ALA A 314 -5.26 19.87 19.61
C ALA A 314 -6.63 20.53 19.33
N ASN A 315 -7.70 19.97 19.89
CA ASN A 315 -9.09 20.41 19.71
C ASN A 315 -9.66 20.25 18.29
N HIS A 316 -9.09 19.35 17.48
CA HIS A 316 -9.60 19.10 16.13
C HIS A 316 -10.76 18.09 16.09
N TYR A 317 -10.90 17.22 17.10
CA TYR A 317 -11.90 16.16 17.07
C TYR A 317 -12.75 16.01 18.33
N ILE A 318 -13.92 15.43 18.12
CA ILE A 318 -14.88 14.96 19.10
C ILE A 318 -15.02 13.45 18.93
N LEU A 319 -15.04 12.68 20.01
CA LEU A 319 -15.31 11.26 20.03
C LEU A 319 -16.55 11.00 20.90
N ALA A 320 -17.50 10.21 20.41
CA ALA A 320 -18.76 9.93 21.09
C ALA A 320 -19.03 8.42 21.15
N SER A 321 -19.52 7.94 22.29
CA SER A 321 -19.92 6.54 22.48
C SER A 321 -21.26 6.23 21.79
N ASN A 322 -22.22 7.15 21.87
CA ASN A 322 -23.54 7.09 21.22
C ASN A 322 -24.22 5.72 21.37
N VAL A 323 -24.44 5.26 22.61
CA VAL A 323 -25.25 4.06 22.87
C VAL A 323 -26.72 4.45 22.83
N ILE A 324 -27.48 3.82 21.95
CA ILE A 324 -28.89 4.13 21.64
C ILE A 324 -29.83 3.17 22.37
N ALA A 325 -29.45 1.90 22.47
CA ALA A 325 -30.28 0.90 23.13
C ALA A 325 -30.33 1.12 24.65
N THR A 326 -31.53 1.02 25.23
CA THR A 326 -31.69 0.91 26.68
C THR A 326 -31.11 -0.42 27.15
N PRO A 327 -30.11 -0.44 28.05
CA PRO A 327 -29.53 -1.68 28.56
C PRO A 327 -30.61 -2.58 29.16
N THR A 328 -30.71 -3.83 28.70
CA THR A 328 -31.48 -4.86 29.43
C THR A 328 -30.52 -5.67 30.30
N SER A 329 -31.01 -6.30 31.36
CA SER A 329 -30.19 -6.91 32.42
C SER A 329 -29.37 -8.15 32.04
N ARG A 330 -29.23 -8.45 30.74
CA ARG A 330 -28.23 -9.37 30.20
C ARG A 330 -27.39 -8.63 29.14
N ASP A 331 -26.14 -8.38 29.50
CA ASP A 331 -24.99 -8.27 28.60
C ASP A 331 -25.07 -7.16 27.53
N THR A 332 -24.98 -5.90 27.98
CA THR A 332 -24.90 -4.71 27.09
C THR A 332 -23.87 -3.73 27.62
N VAL A 333 -22.59 -3.97 27.31
CA VAL A 333 -21.51 -3.05 27.65
C VAL A 333 -20.88 -2.57 26.37
N GLN A 334 -20.75 -1.25 26.21
CA GLN A 334 -19.89 -0.64 25.21
C GLN A 334 -18.94 0.32 25.92
N THR A 335 -17.69 0.30 25.50
CA THR A 335 -16.68 1.27 25.91
C THR A 335 -15.98 1.82 24.68
N THR A 336 -16.01 3.13 24.51
CA THR A 336 -15.33 3.85 23.42
C THR A 336 -14.18 4.66 23.99
N GLN A 337 -13.01 4.64 23.36
CA GLN A 337 -11.85 5.39 23.86
C GLN A 337 -10.99 5.91 22.71
N GLY A 338 -10.51 7.15 22.83
CA GLY A 338 -9.45 7.67 21.97
C GLY A 338 -8.16 6.98 22.34
N THR A 339 -7.47 6.35 21.40
CA THR A 339 -6.24 5.57 21.62
C THR A 339 -4.98 6.37 21.30
N GLY A 340 -5.10 7.48 20.54
CA GLY A 340 -3.96 8.34 20.27
C GLY A 340 -4.23 9.45 19.28
N CYS A 341 -3.22 10.29 19.09
CA CYS A 341 -3.15 11.31 18.06
C CYS A 341 -1.78 11.25 17.42
N HIS A 342 -1.69 10.84 16.16
CA HIS A 342 -0.44 10.80 15.40
C HIS A 342 -0.59 11.65 14.15
N ASP A 343 0.34 12.59 13.96
CA ASP A 343 0.33 13.56 12.87
C ASP A 343 -1.03 14.29 12.69
N GLY A 344 -1.71 14.61 13.80
CA GLY A 344 -3.01 15.28 13.74
C GLY A 344 -4.19 14.40 13.27
N LEU A 345 -3.99 13.09 13.13
CA LEU A 345 -5.04 12.08 12.94
C LEU A 345 -5.38 11.43 14.28
N LEU A 346 -6.66 11.26 14.56
CA LEU A 346 -7.19 10.59 15.75
C LEU A 346 -7.23 9.08 15.54
N SER A 347 -6.63 8.32 16.45
CA SER A 347 -6.91 6.88 16.59
C SER A 347 -7.84 6.65 17.78
N TRP A 348 -8.76 5.69 17.64
CA TRP A 348 -9.71 5.34 18.69
C TRP A 348 -10.21 3.90 18.53
N GLN A 349 -10.83 3.34 19.56
CA GLN A 349 -11.46 2.03 19.49
C GLN A 349 -12.77 2.02 20.25
N THR A 350 -13.61 1.04 19.95
CA THR A 350 -14.82 0.75 20.71
C THR A 350 -14.96 -0.76 20.89
N SER A 351 -15.05 -1.19 22.14
CA SER A 351 -15.28 -2.58 22.53
C SER A 351 -16.72 -2.74 23.00
N PHE A 352 -17.41 -3.79 22.57
CA PHE A 352 -18.83 -3.97 22.84
C PHE A 352 -19.26 -5.44 22.85
N SER A 353 -20.26 -5.72 23.67
CA SER A 353 -21.05 -6.95 23.61
C SER A 353 -22.53 -6.57 23.49
N TRP A 354 -23.10 -6.84 22.32
CA TRP A 354 -24.48 -6.57 21.94
C TRP A 354 -25.17 -7.84 21.50
N VAL A 355 -26.14 -8.29 22.29
CA VAL A 355 -27.03 -9.41 21.97
C VAL A 355 -28.41 -8.91 21.53
N GLY A 356 -29.19 -9.77 20.84
CA GLY A 356 -30.56 -9.47 20.41
C GLY A 356 -30.74 -9.49 18.89
N SER A 357 -31.81 -8.85 18.41
CA SER A 357 -32.13 -8.82 16.98
C SER A 357 -31.06 -8.08 16.17
N ALA A 358 -30.73 -8.67 15.02
CA ALA A 358 -29.92 -8.12 13.94
C ALA A 358 -30.38 -6.73 13.43
N LEU A 359 -31.67 -6.43 13.60
CA LEU A 359 -32.33 -5.23 13.06
C LEU A 359 -32.35 -4.06 14.06
N ASP A 360 -32.00 -4.31 15.32
CA ASP A 360 -32.10 -3.28 16.37
C ASP A 360 -30.76 -2.57 16.51
N LEU A 361 -30.66 -1.32 16.04
CA LEU A 361 -29.45 -0.50 16.22
C LEU A 361 -29.18 -0.29 17.72
N LYS A 362 -27.99 -0.68 18.18
CA LYS A 362 -27.60 -0.59 19.59
C LYS A 362 -26.77 0.65 19.88
N SER A 363 -25.85 0.99 18.99
CA SER A 363 -24.96 2.13 19.17
C SER A 363 -24.39 2.64 17.85
N SER A 364 -23.91 3.88 17.88
CA SER A 364 -23.24 4.54 16.75
C SER A 364 -21.96 5.28 17.17
N PRO A 365 -20.94 4.56 17.70
CA PRO A 365 -19.68 5.18 18.13
C PRO A 365 -19.01 5.89 16.95
N THR A 366 -18.66 7.16 17.15
CA THR A 366 -18.22 8.06 16.07
C THR A 366 -17.16 9.04 16.53
N SER A 367 -16.24 9.38 15.62
CA SER A 367 -15.35 10.53 15.71
C SER A 367 -15.76 11.60 14.69
N SER A 368 -15.86 12.85 15.10
CA SER A 368 -16.23 13.98 14.23
C SER A 368 -15.27 15.15 14.35
N VAL A 369 -15.24 15.99 13.32
CA VAL A 369 -14.42 17.21 13.30
C VAL A 369 -15.03 18.30 14.17
N SER A 370 -14.21 18.97 14.97
CA SER A 370 -14.59 20.16 15.73
C SER A 370 -14.49 21.41 14.84
N ALA A 371 -15.30 21.45 13.78
CA ALA A 371 -15.36 22.59 12.86
C ALA A 371 -16.61 23.44 13.13
N ALA A 372 -16.49 24.75 12.93
CA ALA A 372 -17.66 25.63 12.94
C ALA A 372 -18.57 25.28 11.74
N PRO A 373 -19.90 25.21 11.92
CA PRO A 373 -20.80 24.93 10.82
C PRO A 373 -20.64 25.91 9.67
N ALA A 374 -20.56 25.38 8.45
CA ALA A 374 -20.32 26.17 7.24
C ALA A 374 -21.38 25.86 6.19
N ARG A 375 -21.74 26.86 5.38
CA ARG A 375 -22.67 26.64 4.26
C ARG A 375 -22.02 25.72 3.24
N LEU A 376 -22.77 24.75 2.72
CA LEU A 376 -22.25 23.78 1.77
C LEU A 376 -21.64 24.47 0.53
N SER A 377 -22.33 25.49 0.02
CA SER A 377 -21.84 26.37 -1.07
C SER A 377 -20.53 27.12 -0.79
N SER A 378 -20.11 27.24 0.47
CA SER A 378 -18.83 27.85 0.85
C SER A 378 -17.71 26.85 1.11
N ILE A 379 -18.02 25.55 1.17
CA ILE A 379 -17.04 24.50 1.41
C ILE A 379 -16.42 24.09 0.08
N THR A 380 -15.10 24.17 0.02
CA THR A 380 -14.33 23.85 -1.19
C THR A 380 -13.69 22.47 -1.12
N SER A 381 -13.41 21.97 0.09
CA SER A 381 -12.76 20.68 0.31
C SER A 381 -13.07 20.17 1.73
N ILE A 382 -13.27 18.86 1.84
CA ILE A 382 -13.34 18.08 3.08
C ILE A 382 -12.36 16.89 2.94
N PRO A 383 -11.04 17.12 2.93
CA PRO A 383 -10.09 16.02 2.94
C PRO A 383 -10.33 15.15 4.17
N THR A 384 -10.42 13.85 3.94
CA THR A 384 -10.81 12.85 4.93
C THR A 384 -9.95 11.61 4.77
N VAL A 385 -9.36 11.16 5.86
CA VAL A 385 -8.70 9.86 6.01
C VAL A 385 -9.47 9.06 7.04
N TYR A 386 -9.80 7.82 6.72
CA TYR A 386 -10.41 6.89 7.67
C TYR A 386 -9.93 5.46 7.40
N ALA A 387 -9.17 4.93 8.35
CA ALA A 387 -8.65 3.57 8.33
C ALA A 387 -9.07 2.84 9.60
N PHE A 388 -9.67 1.66 9.45
CA PHE A 388 -10.22 0.88 10.54
C PHE A 388 -10.03 -0.61 10.33
N GLN A 389 -10.04 -1.35 11.43
CA GLN A 389 -10.06 -2.80 11.48
C GLN A 389 -11.38 -3.26 12.08
N ALA A 390 -12.20 -3.90 11.24
CA ALA A 390 -13.48 -4.47 11.64
C ALA A 390 -13.29 -5.79 12.41
N PRO A 391 -13.99 -6.00 13.54
CA PRO A 391 -14.04 -7.30 14.20
C PRO A 391 -14.70 -8.37 13.33
N LEU A 392 -14.24 -9.61 13.47
CA LEU A 392 -14.84 -10.77 12.80
C LEU A 392 -16.21 -11.07 13.41
N ALA A 393 -17.16 -11.51 12.59
CA ALA A 393 -18.50 -11.92 13.02
C ALA A 393 -19.26 -10.85 13.85
N VAL A 394 -19.34 -9.62 13.33
CA VAL A 394 -20.18 -8.54 13.90
C VAL A 394 -21.23 -8.13 12.88
N GLN A 395 -22.41 -7.70 13.37
CA GLN A 395 -23.40 -7.01 12.55
C GLN A 395 -23.28 -5.50 12.70
N SER A 396 -22.72 -4.84 11.70
CA SER A 396 -22.39 -3.42 11.73
C SER A 396 -22.25 -2.79 10.35
N VAL A 397 -22.32 -1.47 10.32
CA VAL A 397 -22.00 -0.62 9.17
C VAL A 397 -20.83 0.27 9.57
N TYR A 398 -19.78 0.34 8.76
CA TYR A 398 -18.67 1.26 8.94
C TYR A 398 -18.80 2.40 7.94
N MET A 399 -18.76 3.64 8.40
CA MET A 399 -19.30 4.76 7.63
C MET A 399 -18.62 6.10 7.88
N LEU A 400 -18.74 6.99 6.89
CA LEU A 400 -18.64 8.43 7.07
C LEU A 400 -20.06 8.98 7.29
N ASP A 401 -20.21 9.95 8.19
CA ASP A 401 -21.51 10.52 8.57
C ASP A 401 -21.45 12.06 8.51
N ALA A 402 -22.41 12.66 7.81
CA ALA A 402 -22.51 14.11 7.61
C ALA A 402 -23.94 14.61 7.82
N TRP A 403 -24.09 15.70 8.58
CA TRP A 403 -25.40 16.29 8.89
C TRP A 403 -25.55 17.67 8.27
N LEU A 404 -26.59 17.85 7.45
CA LEU A 404 -26.97 19.12 6.84
C LEU A 404 -28.21 19.72 7.51
N SER A 405 -28.14 21.02 7.81
CA SER A 405 -29.19 21.75 8.53
C SER A 405 -29.52 23.11 7.90
N SER A 406 -30.75 23.58 8.15
CA SER A 406 -31.17 24.95 7.79
C SER A 406 -30.55 26.05 8.67
N SER A 407 -29.90 25.70 9.79
CA SER A 407 -29.26 26.65 10.70
C SER A 407 -27.83 26.22 11.06
N ALA A 408 -26.96 27.21 11.29
CA ALA A 408 -25.58 27.01 11.73
C ALA A 408 -25.48 26.62 13.22
N SER A 409 -26.57 26.74 13.98
CA SER A 409 -26.60 26.40 15.42
C SER A 409 -27.14 25.01 15.70
N SER A 410 -27.53 24.28 14.67
CA SER A 410 -28.22 23.01 14.79
C SER A 410 -27.28 21.88 15.19
N LYS A 411 -27.84 20.90 15.89
CA LYS A 411 -27.17 19.65 16.24
C LYS A 411 -27.73 18.51 15.38
N PRO A 412 -26.93 17.46 15.12
CA PRO A 412 -27.42 16.23 14.51
C PRO A 412 -28.74 15.75 15.12
N GLY A 413 -29.72 15.44 14.29
CA GLY A 413 -31.03 14.91 14.69
C GLY A 413 -32.03 15.91 15.28
N ASP A 414 -31.71 17.20 15.40
CA ASP A 414 -32.67 18.20 15.88
C ASP A 414 -33.74 18.62 14.84
N SER A 415 -34.72 19.44 15.24
CA SER A 415 -35.82 19.86 14.34
C SER A 415 -35.38 20.75 13.17
N SER A 416 -34.15 21.25 13.20
CA SER A 416 -33.53 22.00 12.09
C SER A 416 -32.64 21.13 11.21
N SER A 417 -32.35 19.88 11.60
CA SER A 417 -31.73 18.90 10.73
C SER A 417 -32.64 18.61 9.54
N ARG A 418 -32.06 18.61 8.35
CA ARG A 418 -32.82 18.38 7.11
C ARG A 418 -32.37 17.09 6.46
N ILE A 419 -31.06 16.82 6.49
CA ILE A 419 -30.46 15.70 5.77
C ILE A 419 -29.33 15.08 6.58
N GLU A 420 -29.33 13.75 6.67
CA GLU A 420 -28.20 12.93 7.09
C GLU A 420 -27.62 12.23 5.84
N ILE A 421 -26.30 12.24 5.67
CA ILE A 421 -25.61 11.57 4.57
C ILE A 421 -24.66 10.55 5.19
N VAL A 422 -24.91 9.28 4.92
CA VAL A 422 -24.12 8.17 5.43
C VAL A 422 -23.41 7.51 4.24
N ALA A 423 -22.10 7.64 4.14
CA ALA A 423 -21.31 6.89 3.15
C ALA A 423 -20.82 5.59 3.78
N VAL A 424 -21.44 4.49 3.38
CA VAL A 424 -21.15 3.15 3.89
C VAL A 424 -19.96 2.56 3.16
N LEU A 425 -18.88 2.38 3.92
CA LEU A 425 -17.59 1.90 3.44
C LEU A 425 -17.50 0.38 3.50
N SER A 426 -18.09 -0.23 4.52
CA SER A 426 -18.13 -1.68 4.68
C SER A 426 -19.31 -2.08 5.56
N THR A 427 -19.75 -3.33 5.42
CA THR A 427 -20.73 -3.96 6.30
C THR A 427 -20.15 -5.24 6.88
N GLY A 428 -20.32 -5.44 8.19
CA GLY A 428 -20.24 -6.77 8.80
C GLY A 428 -21.66 -7.31 8.88
N GLY A 429 -22.00 -8.38 8.15
CA GLY A 429 -23.34 -9.00 8.21
C GLY A 429 -24.47 -8.24 7.49
N LEU A 430 -25.64 -8.89 7.39
CA LEU A 430 -26.85 -8.39 6.71
C LEU A 430 -27.93 -8.05 7.74
N GLY A 431 -28.39 -6.80 7.81
CA GLY A 431 -29.44 -6.41 8.77
C GLY A 431 -29.94 -4.96 8.79
N PHE A 432 -29.41 -4.06 7.96
CA PHE A 432 -29.84 -2.65 7.96
C PHE A 432 -30.82 -2.36 6.82
N ASP A 433 -31.93 -1.67 7.13
CA ASP A 433 -32.81 -1.09 6.13
C ASP A 433 -32.25 0.29 5.74
N PHE A 434 -31.63 0.35 4.57
CA PHE A 434 -31.08 1.59 4.01
C PHE A 434 -32.12 2.41 3.24
N GLY A 435 -33.36 1.92 3.14
CA GLY A 435 -34.44 2.51 2.36
C GLY A 435 -34.48 2.00 0.91
N GLU A 436 -35.09 2.80 0.03
CA GLU A 436 -35.21 2.46 -1.39
C GLU A 436 -34.02 3.03 -2.17
N GLN A 437 -33.40 2.22 -3.04
CA GLN A 437 -32.38 2.72 -3.94
C GLN A 437 -33.00 3.71 -4.94
N LYS A 438 -32.52 4.95 -4.92
CA LYS A 438 -33.00 6.02 -5.81
C LYS A 438 -32.09 6.24 -7.00
N SER A 439 -30.78 6.04 -6.82
CA SER A 439 -29.80 6.36 -7.84
C SER A 439 -28.48 5.64 -7.60
N THR A 440 -27.49 5.97 -8.43
CA THR A 440 -26.09 5.62 -8.26
C THR A 440 -25.25 6.85 -8.57
N ILE A 441 -24.25 7.15 -7.74
CA ILE A 441 -23.26 8.19 -8.04
C ILE A 441 -21.89 7.56 -8.21
N ASN A 442 -21.09 8.08 -9.13
CA ASN A 442 -19.71 7.65 -9.34
C ASN A 442 -18.77 8.70 -8.76
N ALA A 443 -17.95 8.31 -7.80
CA ALA A 443 -16.97 9.18 -7.15
C ALA A 443 -15.75 8.35 -6.73
N TYR A 444 -14.56 8.90 -6.98
CA TYR A 444 -13.25 8.29 -6.72
C TYR A 444 -13.04 6.89 -7.33
N GLY A 445 -13.53 6.68 -8.55
CA GLY A 445 -13.47 5.38 -9.23
C GLY A 445 -14.43 4.33 -8.66
N LEU A 446 -15.26 4.68 -7.67
CA LEU A 446 -16.25 3.79 -7.08
C LEU A 446 -17.67 4.18 -7.46
N SER A 447 -18.50 3.17 -7.63
CA SER A 447 -19.95 3.29 -7.79
C SER A 447 -20.62 3.17 -6.43
N TRP A 448 -21.34 4.22 -6.04
CA TRP A 448 -22.08 4.31 -4.78
C TRP A 448 -23.56 4.22 -5.06
N ALA A 449 -24.20 3.13 -4.63
CA ALA A 449 -25.65 3.02 -4.71
C ALA A 449 -26.28 3.97 -3.67
N VAL A 450 -27.15 4.87 -4.12
CA VAL A 450 -27.79 5.87 -3.26
C VAL A 450 -29.16 5.36 -2.85
N TYR A 451 -29.34 5.13 -1.56
CA TYR A 451 -30.62 4.80 -0.94
C TYR A 451 -31.15 6.00 -0.18
N GLN A 452 -32.47 6.16 -0.16
CA GLN A 452 -33.15 7.23 0.57
C GLN A 452 -34.13 6.63 1.58
N TYR A 453 -34.09 7.18 2.79
CA TYR A 453 -35.06 6.92 3.84
C TYR A 453 -35.58 8.24 4.42
N ASP A 454 -36.91 8.43 4.46
CA ASP A 454 -37.52 9.65 4.97
C ASP A 454 -37.97 9.45 6.42
N HIS A 455 -37.26 10.08 7.37
CA HIS A 455 -37.72 10.19 8.76
C HIS A 455 -38.75 11.33 8.89
N PRO A 456 -39.55 11.36 9.98
CA PRO A 456 -40.48 12.45 10.23
C PRO A 456 -39.84 13.85 10.29
N ASN A 457 -38.54 13.91 10.64
CA ASN A 457 -37.82 15.16 10.90
C ASN A 457 -36.74 15.49 9.85
N TYR A 458 -36.19 14.49 9.17
CA TYR A 458 -35.09 14.64 8.22
C TYR A 458 -35.10 13.49 7.20
N THR A 459 -34.32 13.63 6.12
CA THR A 459 -34.12 12.56 5.13
C THR A 459 -32.71 12.01 5.25
N THR A 460 -32.54 10.69 5.29
CA THR A 460 -31.23 10.04 5.25
C THR A 460 -30.93 9.57 3.84
N TYR A 461 -29.73 9.88 3.35
CA TYR A 461 -29.17 9.31 2.13
C TYR A 461 -28.01 8.37 2.47
N ASN A 462 -28.18 7.09 2.20
CA ASN A 462 -27.16 6.07 2.40
C ASN A 462 -26.45 5.79 1.07
N LEU A 463 -25.17 6.14 0.98
CA LEU A 463 -24.31 5.90 -0.17
C LEU A 463 -23.55 4.60 0.08
N MET A 464 -23.98 3.52 -0.56
CA MET A 464 -23.41 2.19 -0.36
C MET A 464 -22.29 1.92 -1.36
N SER A 465 -21.06 1.74 -0.87
CA SER A 465 -19.97 1.21 -1.69
C SER A 465 -20.27 -0.22 -2.14
N GLN A 466 -19.94 -0.56 -3.38
CA GLN A 466 -20.07 -1.93 -3.91
C GLN A 466 -18.93 -2.87 -3.45
N SER A 467 -17.88 -2.31 -2.85
CA SER A 467 -16.76 -3.06 -2.27
C SER A 467 -16.52 -2.62 -0.82
N THR A 468 -15.96 -3.51 -0.02
CA THR A 468 -15.49 -3.18 1.33
C THR A 468 -14.26 -2.28 1.25
N LEU A 469 -14.36 -1.12 1.90
CA LEU A 469 -13.29 -0.13 2.05
C LEU A 469 -12.94 -0.02 3.52
N ILE A 470 -11.76 -0.51 3.90
CA ILE A 470 -11.26 -0.47 5.29
C ILE A 470 -10.22 0.64 5.51
N ASN A 471 -9.72 1.23 4.42
CA ASN A 471 -8.80 2.35 4.43
C ASN A 471 -9.17 3.30 3.27
N VAL A 472 -9.60 4.51 3.61
CA VAL A 472 -9.99 5.53 2.62
C VAL A 472 -9.24 6.83 2.85
N SER A 473 -8.85 7.47 1.75
CA SER A 473 -8.30 8.83 1.69
C SER A 473 -9.01 9.57 0.56
N ILE A 474 -9.96 10.44 0.90
CA ILE A 474 -10.86 11.10 -0.05
C ILE A 474 -11.15 12.56 0.31
N ASP A 475 -11.63 13.33 -0.67
CA ASP A 475 -12.12 14.69 -0.44
C ASP A 475 -13.65 14.73 -0.36
N ALA A 476 -14.22 14.35 0.79
CA ALA A 476 -15.63 13.96 0.95
C ALA A 476 -16.67 14.97 0.43
N ILE A 477 -16.31 16.23 0.17
CA ILE A 477 -17.18 17.19 -0.51
C ILE A 477 -17.63 16.70 -1.90
N THR A 478 -16.82 15.88 -2.59
CA THR A 478 -17.19 15.32 -3.90
C THR A 478 -18.39 14.38 -3.78
N LEU A 479 -18.49 13.57 -2.73
CA LEU A 479 -19.66 12.71 -2.49
C LEU A 479 -20.89 13.54 -2.18
N ILE A 480 -20.75 14.57 -1.35
CA ILE A 480 -21.88 15.44 -0.96
C ILE A 480 -22.41 16.22 -2.17
N HIS A 481 -21.53 16.77 -3.02
CA HIS A 481 -21.92 17.43 -4.26
C HIS A 481 -22.50 16.47 -5.30
N GLY A 482 -21.92 15.27 -5.43
CA GLY A 482 -22.46 14.21 -6.29
C GLY A 482 -23.88 13.83 -5.89
N LEU A 483 -24.13 13.71 -4.58
CA LEU A 483 -25.45 13.45 -4.03
C LEU A 483 -26.42 14.63 -4.30
N ALA A 484 -26.00 15.88 -4.12
CA ALA A 484 -26.86 17.04 -4.39
C ALA A 484 -27.41 17.05 -5.83
N GLY A 485 -26.63 16.54 -6.79
CA GLY A 485 -27.05 16.38 -8.19
C GLY A 485 -28.16 15.36 -8.42
N VAL A 486 -28.35 14.39 -7.51
CA VAL A 486 -29.38 13.33 -7.62
C VAL A 486 -30.50 13.47 -6.57
N ALA A 487 -30.21 14.05 -5.41
CA ALA A 487 -31.10 14.15 -4.25
C ALA A 487 -31.85 15.50 -4.13
N SER A 488 -31.60 16.46 -5.04
CA SER A 488 -32.35 17.73 -5.14
C SER A 488 -32.48 18.53 -3.84
N PHE A 489 -31.42 18.60 -3.03
CA PHE A 489 -31.39 19.44 -1.83
C PHE A 489 -30.64 20.76 -2.02
N ALA A 490 -31.00 21.76 -1.21
CA ALA A 490 -30.49 23.11 -1.36
C ALA A 490 -29.03 23.24 -0.89
N SER A 491 -28.19 23.89 -1.69
CA SER A 491 -26.77 24.13 -1.40
C SER A 491 -26.53 25.24 -0.35
N ASP A 492 -27.60 25.87 0.14
CA ASP A 492 -27.56 26.89 1.18
C ASP A 492 -27.63 26.31 2.61
N LEU A 493 -27.84 25.00 2.74
CA LEU A 493 -27.75 24.25 4.00
C LEU A 493 -26.35 24.35 4.62
N TYR A 494 -26.29 24.26 5.94
CA TYR A 494 -25.06 24.19 6.71
C TYR A 494 -24.63 22.74 6.92
N LEU A 495 -23.37 22.42 6.66
CA LEU A 495 -22.72 21.23 7.22
C LEU A 495 -22.52 21.47 8.71
N SER A 496 -23.33 20.81 9.52
CA SER A 496 -23.40 20.99 10.98
C SER A 496 -22.55 19.98 11.75
N SER A 497 -22.31 18.81 11.17
CA SER A 497 -21.40 17.78 11.69
C SER A 497 -20.83 16.97 10.53
N TYR A 498 -19.58 16.52 10.69
CA TYR A 498 -18.92 15.60 9.77
C TYR A 498 -17.99 14.66 10.54
N GLY A 499 -18.09 13.36 10.30
CA GLY A 499 -17.33 12.36 11.04
C GLY A 499 -17.28 11.00 10.37
N ALA A 500 -16.73 10.04 11.10
CA ALA A 500 -16.67 8.64 10.72
C ALA A 500 -16.87 7.74 11.96
N GLY A 501 -17.36 6.53 11.75
CA GLY A 501 -17.58 5.58 12.84
C GLY A 501 -18.27 4.31 12.38
N ALA A 502 -19.07 3.72 13.26
CA ALA A 502 -19.84 2.53 12.93
C ALA A 502 -21.23 2.54 13.58
N GLN A 503 -22.22 1.97 12.90
CA GLN A 503 -23.51 1.58 13.47
C GLN A 503 -23.48 0.10 13.82
N ILE A 504 -23.80 -0.27 15.05
CA ILE A 504 -23.64 -1.64 15.56
C ILE A 504 -24.99 -2.18 16.04
N THR A 505 -25.39 -3.35 15.54
CA THR A 505 -26.64 -4.03 15.95
C THR A 505 -26.38 -5.28 16.77
N TRP A 506 -25.28 -5.99 16.48
CA TRP A 506 -24.91 -7.23 17.17
C TRP A 506 -23.40 -7.48 17.15
N GLY A 507 -22.85 -8.04 18.23
CA GLY A 507 -21.50 -8.56 18.32
C GLY A 507 -21.22 -9.10 19.71
N ASP A 508 -20.39 -10.12 19.84
CA ASP A 508 -20.03 -10.73 21.13
C ASP A 508 -18.54 -10.46 21.39
N ASP A 509 -18.24 -9.83 22.53
CA ASP A 509 -16.89 -9.43 22.97
C ASP A 509 -16.01 -8.89 21.82
N SER A 510 -16.59 -7.94 21.09
CA SER A 510 -16.08 -7.48 19.80
C SER A 510 -15.44 -6.10 19.95
N THR A 511 -14.36 -5.85 19.19
CA THR A 511 -13.68 -4.55 19.20
C THR A 511 -13.48 -4.02 17.78
N LEU A 512 -14.01 -2.83 17.52
CA LEU A 512 -13.67 -2.02 16.36
C LEU A 512 -12.49 -1.11 16.70
N THR A 513 -11.44 -1.18 15.88
CA THR A 513 -10.26 -0.33 16.01
C THR A 513 -10.18 0.64 14.84
N VAL A 514 -10.24 1.94 15.10
CA VAL A 514 -9.96 2.99 14.13
C VAL A 514 -8.48 3.38 14.26
N GLN A 515 -7.71 2.94 13.27
CA GLN A 515 -6.26 3.14 13.20
C GLN A 515 -5.93 4.60 12.94
N SER A 516 -6.69 5.27 12.07
CA SER A 516 -6.55 6.70 11.82
C SER A 516 -7.85 7.31 11.29
N PHE A 517 -8.31 8.37 11.92
CA PHE A 517 -9.36 9.25 11.43
C PHE A 517 -8.82 10.68 11.39
N GLY A 518 -8.95 11.34 10.24
CA GLY A 518 -8.74 12.77 10.18
C GLY A 518 -9.61 13.39 9.12
N ALA A 519 -10.12 14.57 9.41
CA ALA A 519 -10.86 15.35 8.42
C ALA A 519 -10.77 16.83 8.75
N GLN A 520 -10.92 17.68 7.73
CA GLN A 520 -10.92 19.13 7.89
C GLN A 520 -11.93 19.75 6.95
N VAL A 521 -12.83 20.60 7.46
CA VAL A 521 -13.74 21.38 6.60
C VAL A 521 -13.03 22.64 6.16
N TYR A 522 -12.85 22.81 4.85
CA TYR A 522 -12.10 23.92 4.28
C TYR A 522 -12.97 24.83 3.41
N LEU A 523 -12.79 26.16 3.57
CA LEU A 523 -13.61 27.20 2.92
C LEU A 523 -12.82 28.04 1.89
N GLY A 524 -11.52 27.77 1.70
CA GLY A 524 -10.61 28.56 0.87
C GLY A 524 -10.34 27.96 -0.51
N GLN A 525 -9.70 28.71 -1.41
CA GLN A 525 -9.38 28.24 -2.78
C GLN A 525 -7.92 27.77 -2.96
N ASP A 526 -7.11 27.84 -1.93
CA ASP A 526 -5.71 27.40 -1.96
C ASP A 526 -5.42 26.40 -0.84
N CYS A 527 -4.21 25.84 -0.82
CA CYS A 527 -3.82 24.86 0.19
C CYS A 527 -3.08 25.42 1.38
N ALA A 528 -3.09 26.73 1.55
CA ALA A 528 -2.49 27.36 2.71
C ALA A 528 -3.47 27.23 3.90
N GLY A 529 -3.45 26.08 4.58
CA GLY A 529 -4.28 25.85 5.77
C GLY A 529 -4.72 24.39 5.97
N ILE A 530 -4.58 23.56 4.94
CA ILE A 530 -4.79 22.11 5.05
C ILE A 530 -3.55 21.48 5.70
N SER A 531 -3.76 20.65 6.73
CA SER A 531 -2.68 19.96 7.44
C SER A 531 -1.88 19.06 6.49
N SER A 532 -0.59 18.87 6.76
CA SER A 532 0.30 18.07 5.89
C SER A 532 -0.25 16.68 5.57
N GLU A 533 -0.97 16.11 6.52
CA GLU A 533 -1.48 14.75 6.53
C GLU A 533 -2.77 14.61 5.71
N LEU A 534 -3.56 15.68 5.68
CA LEU A 534 -4.80 15.77 4.91
C LEU A 534 -4.57 16.30 3.49
N ARG A 535 -3.38 16.82 3.17
CA ARG A 535 -3.07 17.34 1.82
C ARG A 535 -3.23 16.30 0.72
N SER A 536 -2.81 15.05 0.94
CA SER A 536 -3.00 13.97 -0.04
C SER A 536 -4.47 13.60 -0.25
N ALA A 537 -5.32 13.85 0.74
CA ALA A 537 -6.75 13.61 0.63
C ALA A 537 -7.52 14.81 0.04
N SER A 538 -6.87 15.98 -0.13
CA SER A 538 -7.51 17.18 -0.65
C SER A 538 -7.31 17.34 -2.15
N LEU A 539 -8.41 17.56 -2.87
CA LEU A 539 -8.39 17.89 -4.31
C LEU A 539 -7.81 19.29 -4.59
N LEU A 540 -7.57 20.12 -3.56
CA LEU A 540 -7.02 21.45 -3.71
C LEU A 540 -5.48 21.47 -3.72
N CYS A 541 -4.81 20.46 -3.13
CA CYS A 541 -3.39 20.58 -2.71
C CYS A 541 -2.39 19.85 -3.58
N GLU A 542 -2.86 18.87 -4.34
CA GLU A 542 -2.09 18.18 -5.35
C GLU A 542 -2.98 18.05 -6.58
N GLY A 543 -2.41 18.10 -7.78
CA GLY A 543 -3.15 17.87 -9.03
C GLY A 543 -3.57 16.41 -9.23
N GLN A 544 -4.01 15.74 -8.16
CA GLN A 544 -4.40 14.35 -8.06
C GLN A 544 -5.90 14.22 -8.38
N SER A 545 -6.25 13.31 -9.27
CA SER A 545 -7.61 12.78 -9.38
C SER A 545 -7.87 11.99 -8.10
N GLY A 546 -8.83 12.44 -7.28
CA GLY A 546 -9.19 11.72 -6.06
C GLY A 546 -9.60 10.30 -6.39
N ASN A 547 -8.74 9.32 -6.16
CA ASN A 547 -9.05 7.90 -6.22
C ASN A 547 -8.90 7.34 -4.81
N ILE A 548 -9.82 6.46 -4.42
CA ILE A 548 -9.73 5.73 -3.14
C ILE A 548 -8.57 4.76 -3.25
N THR A 549 -7.46 5.09 -2.60
CA THR A 549 -6.34 4.17 -2.40
C THR A 549 -6.61 3.34 -1.15
N ASN A 550 -6.69 2.00 -1.29
CA ASN A 550 -6.35 1.13 -0.16
C ASN A 550 -4.86 1.34 0.10
N VAL A 551 -4.51 2.26 1.01
CA VAL A 551 -3.12 2.63 1.27
C VAL A 551 -2.45 1.51 2.06
N SER A 552 -1.49 0.81 1.46
CA SER A 552 -0.44 0.10 2.21
C SER A 552 0.54 1.14 2.76
N SER A 553 0.89 1.03 4.04
CA SER A 553 1.46 2.09 4.90
C SER A 553 2.91 2.51 4.63
N SER A 554 3.35 2.62 3.38
CA SER A 554 4.71 3.05 3.03
C SER A 554 4.69 4.23 2.06
N ASP A 555 4.34 5.43 2.51
CA ASP A 555 4.70 6.67 1.80
C ASP A 555 4.51 7.92 2.68
N LYS A 556 5.63 8.54 3.09
CA LYS A 556 5.93 10.00 3.01
C LYS A 556 6.97 10.43 4.06
N LEU A 557 8.16 10.84 3.58
CA LEU A 557 8.94 11.99 4.09
C LEU A 557 10.17 12.26 3.21
N ALA A 558 10.03 13.07 2.15
CA ALA A 558 11.15 13.77 1.52
C ALA A 558 10.70 14.98 0.69
N GLY A 559 11.20 16.18 1.05
CA GLY A 559 11.42 17.28 0.10
C GLY A 559 10.75 18.62 0.40
N ILE A 560 11.39 19.45 1.24
CA ILE A 560 11.22 20.92 1.22
C ILE A 560 12.42 21.50 0.47
N GLY A 561 12.18 22.16 -0.66
CA GLY A 561 13.17 22.94 -1.40
C GLY A 561 12.56 24.26 -1.86
N PHE A 562 13.01 25.38 -1.28
CA PHE A 562 12.58 26.73 -1.66
C PHE A 562 13.61 27.43 -2.55
N ALA A 563 13.15 27.98 -3.67
CA ALA A 563 13.72 29.13 -4.40
C ALA A 563 12.61 29.68 -5.32
N ALA A 564 12.28 30.96 -5.49
CA ALA A 564 12.71 32.32 -5.06
C ALA A 564 11.53 33.29 -5.45
N PRO A 565 11.59 34.65 -5.49
CA PRO A 565 12.51 35.67 -4.93
C PRO A 565 11.83 36.86 -4.16
N LEU A 566 12.64 37.69 -3.49
CA LEU A 566 12.46 39.14 -3.11
C LEU A 566 11.34 39.61 -2.14
N ASP A 567 11.74 40.11 -0.95
CA ASP A 567 11.56 41.53 -0.55
C ASP A 567 12.57 41.93 0.56
N THR A 568 13.10 43.15 0.46
CA THR A 568 14.29 43.71 1.12
C THR A 568 13.98 44.68 2.27
N ARG A 569 13.10 44.34 3.22
CA ARG A 569 12.79 45.26 4.34
C ARG A 569 12.71 44.71 5.77
N THR A 570 13.04 43.44 6.02
CA THR A 570 12.94 42.87 7.39
C THR A 570 14.23 42.21 7.89
N ALA A 571 15.40 42.66 7.41
CA ALA A 571 16.72 42.17 7.86
C ALA A 571 17.50 43.18 8.74
N LYS A 572 16.84 44.19 9.32
CA LYS A 572 17.51 45.28 10.07
C LYS A 572 17.13 45.43 11.55
N ARG A 573 16.44 44.47 12.18
CA ARG A 573 16.06 44.59 13.61
C ARG A 573 16.42 43.42 14.52
N VAL A 574 17.15 42.41 14.05
CA VAL A 574 17.67 41.30 14.89
C VAL A 574 19.20 41.30 14.99
N ALA A 575 19.87 42.32 14.45
CA ALA A 575 21.34 42.50 14.54
C ALA A 575 21.79 43.26 15.82
N LEU A 576 21.15 43.00 16.95
CA LEU A 576 21.58 43.47 18.26
C LEU A 576 21.21 42.33 19.24
N ILE A 577 22.16 41.86 20.04
CA ILE A 577 22.07 40.67 20.92
C ILE A 577 22.54 39.34 20.26
N VAL A 578 23.62 39.35 19.45
CA VAL A 578 24.61 38.23 19.45
C VAL A 578 25.95 38.82 18.99
N SER A 579 26.57 39.63 19.85
CA SER A 579 27.94 40.15 19.67
C SER A 579 28.70 39.93 20.97
N GLY A 580 29.10 38.69 21.19
CA GLY A 580 29.81 38.30 22.40
C GLY A 580 30.23 36.84 22.37
N LEU A 581 30.95 36.41 21.33
CA LEU A 581 32.03 35.41 21.41
C LEU A 581 32.56 35.14 19.99
N THR A 582 33.48 35.98 19.55
CA THR A 582 34.38 35.67 18.42
C THR A 582 35.72 36.34 18.66
N VAL A 583 36.49 35.77 19.60
CA VAL A 583 37.93 36.02 19.70
C VAL A 583 38.59 34.69 20.05
N ALA A 584 38.89 33.88 19.03
CA ALA A 584 40.13 33.12 18.92
C ALA A 584 40.11 32.25 17.64
N MET A 585 41.07 32.54 16.78
CA MET A 585 41.67 31.66 15.78
C MET A 585 40.90 31.37 14.49
N LEU A 586 40.83 32.43 13.70
CA LEU A 586 41.08 32.39 12.27
C LEU A 586 42.60 32.18 12.03
N SER A 587 43.01 30.99 11.60
CA SER A 587 44.29 30.80 10.89
C SER A 587 44.31 29.45 10.18
N PHE A 588 43.89 29.43 8.90
CA PHE A 588 44.68 29.02 7.74
C PHE A 588 43.75 28.73 6.54
N PHE A 589 43.72 29.66 5.59
CA PHE A 589 43.17 29.51 4.25
C PHE A 589 44.35 29.38 3.28
N HIS A 590 44.40 28.35 2.43
CA HIS A 590 44.53 28.42 0.95
C HIS A 590 45.07 27.13 0.27
N ALA A 591 44.55 26.91 -0.95
CA ALA A 591 44.96 26.01 -2.05
C ALA A 591 44.39 24.57 -1.99
N ARG A 592 43.65 24.05 -2.97
CA ARG A 592 43.74 24.22 -4.44
C ARG A 592 42.38 24.21 -5.16
N LYS A 593 42.31 24.95 -6.27
CA LYS A 593 41.26 24.94 -7.30
C LYS A 593 41.63 24.02 -8.47
N ALA A 594 40.57 23.49 -9.11
CA ALA A 594 40.37 23.16 -10.53
C ALA A 594 40.92 21.85 -11.13
N VAL A 595 39.98 20.92 -11.40
CA VAL A 595 39.81 20.25 -12.71
C VAL A 595 38.31 20.27 -13.05
N VAL A 596 38.03 20.39 -14.34
CA VAL A 596 36.83 20.85 -15.03
C VAL A 596 35.97 19.68 -15.55
N LEU A 597 34.66 19.75 -15.34
CA LEU A 597 33.52 19.43 -16.23
C LEU A 597 33.52 18.10 -17.04
N SER A 598 32.55 17.19 -16.75
CA SER A 598 31.56 16.68 -17.73
C SER A 598 30.60 15.63 -17.11
N ILE A 599 29.27 15.85 -17.27
CA ILE A 599 28.15 14.87 -17.29
C ILE A 599 27.85 14.19 -15.92
N ALA A 600 26.68 14.29 -15.26
CA ALA A 600 25.31 14.46 -15.72
C ALA A 600 24.46 15.22 -14.68
N THR A 601 23.81 16.30 -15.11
CA THR A 601 22.54 16.77 -14.58
C THR A 601 21.45 16.09 -15.41
N ARG A 602 20.96 14.91 -15.00
CA ARG A 602 19.75 14.22 -15.47
C ARG A 602 19.66 12.84 -14.78
N ALA A 603 18.99 12.80 -13.62
CA ALA A 603 18.38 11.60 -13.03
C ALA A 603 17.59 12.03 -11.79
N LEU A 604 16.60 12.90 -11.96
CA LEU A 604 15.58 13.19 -10.95
C LEU A 604 14.25 13.22 -11.70
N ALA A 605 13.60 12.04 -11.77
CA ALA A 605 12.16 11.84 -12.03
C ALA A 605 11.87 10.38 -12.46
N GLN A 606 12.28 9.34 -11.71
CA GLN A 606 11.81 7.97 -11.96
C GLN A 606 11.85 7.16 -10.65
N GLY A 607 10.73 6.52 -10.31
CA GLY A 607 10.62 5.64 -9.13
C GLY A 607 9.27 4.93 -9.15
N GLY A 608 9.02 4.13 -10.20
CA GLY A 608 7.84 3.27 -10.29
C GLY A 608 8.15 1.91 -9.66
N THR A 609 7.18 1.37 -8.94
CA THR A 609 7.17 0.02 -8.37
C THR A 609 7.33 -1.04 -9.48
N THR A 610 8.28 -1.95 -9.30
CA THR A 610 8.40 -3.17 -10.12
C THR A 610 7.51 -4.25 -9.52
N ALA A 611 6.62 -4.86 -10.32
CA ALA A 611 5.78 -5.98 -9.90
C ALA A 611 6.09 -7.20 -10.77
N ASP A 612 6.47 -8.32 -10.14
CA ASP A 612 6.64 -9.60 -10.81
C ASP A 612 5.38 -10.44 -10.64
N LEU A 613 4.76 -10.82 -11.76
CA LEU A 613 3.52 -11.59 -11.81
C LEU A 613 3.81 -12.99 -12.34
N THR A 614 3.68 -13.99 -11.47
CA THR A 614 3.78 -15.42 -11.80
C THR A 614 2.43 -16.12 -11.62
N GLY A 615 2.01 -16.93 -12.61
CA GLY A 615 0.87 -17.84 -12.48
C GLY A 615 -0.37 -17.45 -13.29
N ILE A 616 -1.44 -18.23 -13.10
CA ILE A 616 -2.72 -18.11 -13.80
C ILE A 616 -3.44 -16.87 -13.30
N ALA A 617 -3.40 -15.78 -14.07
CA ALA A 617 -4.05 -14.48 -13.81
C ALA A 617 -3.41 -13.61 -12.70
N GLY A 618 -2.08 -13.43 -12.73
CA GLY A 618 -1.44 -12.36 -11.97
C GLY A 618 -1.88 -10.99 -12.49
N ILE A 619 -2.27 -10.08 -11.58
CA ILE A 619 -2.69 -8.71 -11.90
C ILE A 619 -1.93 -7.74 -10.99
N ALA A 620 -1.36 -6.69 -11.58
CA ALA A 620 -0.86 -5.51 -10.87
C ALA A 620 -1.67 -4.29 -11.33
N ASN A 621 -2.25 -3.55 -10.38
CA ASN A 621 -3.09 -2.38 -10.64
C ASN A 621 -2.35 -1.08 -10.32
N ASN A 622 -2.90 0.04 -10.79
CA ASN A 622 -2.46 1.40 -10.45
C ASN A 622 -0.98 1.67 -10.80
N LEU A 623 -0.53 1.16 -11.95
CA LEU A 623 0.83 1.37 -12.42
C LEU A 623 0.94 2.68 -13.21
N CYS A 624 1.99 3.44 -12.94
CA CYS A 624 2.28 4.73 -13.56
C CYS A 624 1.22 5.82 -13.30
N ALA A 625 1.49 7.05 -13.75
CA ALA A 625 0.60 8.20 -13.58
C ALA A 625 -0.76 8.07 -14.31
N LEU A 626 -0.88 7.08 -15.20
CA LEU A 626 -2.07 6.84 -16.02
C LEU A 626 -2.87 5.60 -15.59
N ASN A 627 -2.59 5.08 -14.38
CA ASN A 627 -3.31 3.99 -13.73
C ASN A 627 -3.48 2.75 -14.63
N TYR A 628 -2.37 2.23 -15.13
CA TYR A 628 -2.38 1.01 -15.91
C TYR A 628 -2.58 -0.23 -15.03
N VAL A 629 -3.32 -1.19 -15.56
CA VAL A 629 -3.42 -2.57 -15.06
C VAL A 629 -2.48 -3.42 -15.90
N LEU A 630 -1.61 -4.20 -15.29
CA LEU A 630 -0.72 -5.18 -15.96
C LEU A 630 -1.18 -6.60 -15.60
N SER A 631 -1.29 -7.46 -16.59
CA SER A 631 -1.81 -8.82 -16.42
C SER A 631 -0.93 -9.87 -17.09
N SER A 632 -0.79 -11.05 -16.47
CA SER A 632 -0.01 -12.20 -16.97
C SER A 632 -0.88 -13.30 -17.60
N ASN A 633 -2.10 -12.98 -18.03
CA ASN A 633 -3.17 -13.93 -18.38
C ASN A 633 -2.68 -15.19 -19.13
N THR A 634 -2.85 -16.37 -18.55
CA THR A 634 -2.54 -17.68 -19.17
C THR A 634 -3.80 -18.53 -19.28
N PHE A 635 -4.00 -19.17 -20.43
CA PHE A 635 -5.20 -19.97 -20.74
C PHE A 635 -4.90 -21.45 -20.99
N GLN A 636 -3.62 -21.81 -21.17
CA GLN A 636 -3.18 -23.18 -21.46
C GLN A 636 -2.04 -23.58 -20.52
N ASN A 637 -1.76 -24.89 -20.46
CA ASN A 637 -0.62 -25.42 -19.73
C ASN A 637 0.70 -24.91 -20.34
N GLY A 638 1.56 -24.37 -19.47
CA GLY A 638 2.83 -23.74 -19.82
C GLY A 638 3.17 -22.67 -18.79
N THR A 639 4.11 -21.78 -19.13
CA THR A 639 4.52 -20.70 -18.22
C THR A 639 4.50 -19.36 -18.94
N ALA A 640 3.98 -18.34 -18.26
CA ALA A 640 4.22 -16.94 -18.58
C ALA A 640 4.50 -16.19 -17.29
N THR A 641 5.59 -15.45 -17.25
CA THR A 641 5.97 -14.59 -16.13
C THR A 641 6.10 -13.17 -16.64
N THR A 642 5.30 -12.26 -16.11
CA THR A 642 5.27 -10.86 -16.55
C THR A 642 5.93 -9.99 -15.49
N HIS A 643 6.91 -9.20 -15.93
CA HIS A 643 7.73 -8.32 -15.11
C HIS A 643 7.43 -6.87 -15.47
N GLY A 644 6.90 -6.10 -14.53
CA GLY A 644 6.81 -4.65 -14.65
C GLY A 644 8.20 -4.04 -14.61
N LEU A 645 8.64 -3.42 -15.70
CA LEU A 645 9.96 -2.79 -15.81
C LEU A 645 9.98 -1.33 -15.31
N GLY A 646 8.79 -0.77 -15.05
CA GLY A 646 8.60 0.55 -14.46
C GLY A 646 7.91 1.52 -15.41
N CYS A 647 8.03 2.81 -15.09
CA CYS A 647 7.36 3.89 -15.80
C CYS A 647 8.36 4.95 -16.25
N THR A 648 8.33 5.32 -17.53
CA THR A 648 9.13 6.43 -18.07
C THR A 648 8.19 7.46 -18.68
N ASN A 649 8.14 8.65 -18.07
CA ASN A 649 7.23 9.74 -18.46
C ASN A 649 5.76 9.25 -18.54
N GLY A 650 5.26 8.61 -17.49
CA GLY A 650 3.88 8.12 -17.46
C GLY A 650 3.59 6.88 -18.32
N LEU A 651 4.49 6.49 -19.24
CA LEU A 651 4.35 5.30 -20.07
C LEU A 651 4.87 4.06 -19.35
N LEU A 652 4.09 2.99 -19.36
CA LEU A 652 4.44 1.71 -18.74
C LEU A 652 5.39 0.91 -19.64
N SER A 653 6.40 0.27 -19.04
CA SER A 653 7.19 -0.77 -19.68
C SER A 653 7.09 -2.09 -18.91
N TRP A 654 7.07 -3.20 -19.63
CA TRP A 654 7.08 -4.54 -19.06
C TRP A 654 7.71 -5.54 -20.02
N LYS A 655 8.08 -6.71 -19.49
CA LYS A 655 8.42 -7.88 -20.32
C LYS A 655 7.66 -9.11 -19.85
N THR A 656 7.45 -10.06 -20.74
CA THR A 656 6.90 -11.36 -20.41
C THR A 656 7.79 -12.44 -20.97
N ASP A 657 8.32 -13.26 -20.08
CA ASP A 657 9.05 -14.49 -20.40
C ASP A 657 8.03 -15.64 -20.46
N PHE A 658 8.03 -16.43 -21.53
CA PHE A 658 7.05 -17.49 -21.73
C PHE A 658 7.61 -18.75 -22.39
N ASP A 659 6.94 -19.87 -22.12
CA ASP A 659 7.22 -21.20 -22.68
C ASP A 659 5.90 -21.96 -22.82
N PHE A 660 5.41 -22.09 -24.06
CA PHE A 660 4.16 -22.76 -24.40
C PHE A 660 4.33 -23.68 -25.60
N ASP A 661 3.69 -24.84 -25.52
CA ASP A 661 3.63 -25.84 -26.59
C ASP A 661 2.17 -26.22 -26.84
N THR A 662 1.46 -25.41 -27.62
CA THR A 662 0.03 -25.59 -27.93
C THR A 662 -0.34 -24.99 -29.28
N ASP A 663 -1.45 -25.44 -29.88
CA ASP A 663 -2.00 -24.90 -31.13
C ASP A 663 -3.10 -23.85 -30.88
N ALA A 664 -3.42 -23.55 -29.61
CA ALA A 664 -4.42 -22.58 -29.20
C ALA A 664 -3.79 -21.29 -28.65
N VAL A 665 -4.59 -20.27 -28.36
CA VAL A 665 -4.11 -19.09 -27.62
C VAL A 665 -3.70 -19.53 -26.21
N ALA A 666 -2.41 -19.43 -25.91
CA ALA A 666 -1.82 -19.87 -24.66
C ALA A 666 -1.83 -18.80 -23.59
N ALA A 667 -1.57 -17.55 -23.96
CA ALA A 667 -1.50 -16.43 -23.04
C ALA A 667 -1.81 -15.09 -23.72
N TYR A 668 -2.22 -14.11 -22.92
CA TYR A 668 -2.34 -12.71 -23.32
C TYR A 668 -1.78 -11.79 -22.23
N PRO A 669 -0.44 -11.73 -22.05
CA PRO A 669 0.18 -10.70 -21.26
C PRO A 669 -0.11 -9.33 -21.88
N ASN A 670 -0.77 -8.48 -21.11
CA ASN A 670 -1.22 -7.19 -21.60
C ASN A 670 -1.23 -6.15 -20.47
N SER A 671 -1.31 -4.89 -20.87
CA SER A 671 -1.68 -3.81 -19.98
C SER A 671 -2.91 -3.07 -20.50
N ALA A 672 -3.76 -2.59 -19.61
CA ALA A 672 -4.98 -1.84 -19.92
C ALA A 672 -5.11 -0.58 -19.06
N ILE A 673 -5.88 0.40 -19.50
CA ILE A 673 -6.28 1.54 -18.65
C ILE A 673 -7.28 1.07 -17.58
N SER A 674 -7.23 1.63 -16.37
CA SER A 674 -8.02 1.16 -15.22
C SER A 674 -9.53 1.42 -15.32
N ASP A 675 -9.98 2.45 -16.06
CA ASP A 675 -11.39 2.86 -16.04
C ASP A 675 -11.94 3.29 -17.42
N PRO A 676 -11.99 2.39 -18.40
CA PRO A 676 -12.67 2.68 -19.66
C PRO A 676 -14.19 2.70 -19.43
N GLY A 677 -14.80 3.87 -19.67
CA GLY A 677 -16.25 4.05 -19.45
C GLY A 677 -16.94 4.97 -20.47
N ALA A 678 -16.30 5.26 -21.59
CA ALA A 678 -16.81 6.19 -22.60
C ALA A 678 -17.67 5.47 -23.66
N LYS A 679 -18.78 6.08 -24.07
CA LYS A 679 -19.50 5.63 -25.27
C LYS A 679 -18.69 5.92 -26.51
N ILE A 680 -18.77 5.04 -27.51
CA ILE A 680 -18.12 5.25 -28.81
C ILE A 680 -18.54 6.58 -29.43
N ALA A 681 -19.84 6.93 -29.37
CA ALA A 681 -20.39 8.17 -29.90
C ALA A 681 -19.80 9.44 -29.24
N ASP A 682 -19.33 9.33 -28.00
CA ASP A 682 -18.85 10.48 -27.22
C ASP A 682 -17.34 10.70 -27.39
N LEU A 683 -16.61 9.72 -27.93
CA LEU A 683 -15.17 9.81 -28.13
C LEU A 683 -14.79 10.93 -29.13
N LYS A 684 -13.81 11.73 -28.73
CA LYS A 684 -13.15 12.78 -29.52
C LYS A 684 -11.72 12.42 -29.88
N SER A 685 -11.06 11.59 -29.06
CA SER A 685 -9.74 11.04 -29.34
C SER A 685 -9.49 9.77 -28.52
N VAL A 686 -8.69 8.85 -29.07
CA VAL A 686 -8.19 7.65 -28.41
C VAL A 686 -6.67 7.57 -28.65
N PRO A 687 -5.86 8.40 -27.98
CA PRO A 687 -4.40 8.36 -28.14
C PRO A 687 -3.87 7.01 -27.67
N VAL A 688 -2.99 6.42 -28.46
CA VAL A 688 -2.27 5.19 -28.11
C VAL A 688 -0.81 5.34 -28.48
N ILE A 689 0.06 5.01 -27.52
CA ILE A 689 1.47 4.70 -27.70
C ILE A 689 1.65 3.23 -27.35
N PHE A 690 2.17 2.43 -28.27
CA PHE A 690 2.50 1.03 -28.05
C PHE A 690 3.79 0.68 -28.78
N LYS A 691 4.90 0.63 -28.05
CA LYS A 691 6.23 0.27 -28.55
C LYS A 691 6.63 -1.06 -27.95
N PHE A 692 7.02 -2.00 -28.80
CA PHE A 692 7.29 -3.35 -28.36
C PHE A 692 8.36 -4.05 -29.19
N GLN A 693 9.00 -5.04 -28.57
CA GLN A 693 9.91 -5.98 -29.19
C GLN A 693 9.21 -7.34 -29.31
N PRO A 694 8.97 -7.82 -30.55
CA PRO A 694 8.45 -9.16 -30.78
C PRO A 694 9.36 -10.25 -30.22
N ALA A 695 8.76 -11.35 -29.74
CA ALA A 695 9.51 -12.55 -29.43
C ALA A 695 10.02 -13.22 -30.72
N SER A 696 11.29 -13.60 -30.76
CA SER A 696 11.94 -14.14 -31.96
C SER A 696 11.54 -15.58 -32.32
N ALA A 697 11.06 -16.37 -31.34
CA ALA A 697 10.74 -17.79 -31.49
C ALA A 697 9.32 -18.13 -31.00
N ALA A 698 8.33 -17.32 -31.40
CA ALA A 698 6.94 -17.51 -31.03
C ALA A 698 5.96 -17.20 -32.17
N GLN A 699 4.82 -17.88 -32.15
CA GLN A 699 3.64 -17.47 -32.90
C GLN A 699 2.79 -16.55 -32.01
N ALA A 700 2.76 -15.26 -32.33
CA ALA A 700 2.07 -14.27 -31.51
C ALA A 700 1.51 -13.10 -32.33
N ASN A 701 0.41 -12.53 -31.88
CA ASN A 701 -0.14 -11.26 -32.38
C ASN A 701 0.17 -10.14 -31.39
N TYR A 702 0.65 -9.00 -31.88
CA TYR A 702 0.93 -7.80 -31.08
C TYR A 702 -0.13 -6.75 -31.38
N MET A 703 -0.96 -6.45 -30.39
CA MET A 703 -2.25 -5.82 -30.65
C MET A 703 -2.70 -4.90 -29.52
N VAL A 704 -3.54 -3.95 -29.89
CA VAL A 704 -4.40 -3.19 -28.98
C VAL A 704 -5.78 -3.83 -29.03
N THR A 705 -6.38 -4.08 -27.88
CA THR A 705 -7.73 -4.65 -27.76
C THR A 705 -8.65 -3.64 -27.11
N ILE A 706 -9.86 -3.51 -27.65
CA ILE A 706 -10.98 -2.87 -26.96
C ILE A 706 -12.11 -3.87 -26.76
N TRP A 707 -12.77 -3.74 -25.61
CA TRP A 707 -14.03 -4.45 -25.35
C TRP A 707 -15.17 -3.44 -25.41
N LEU A 708 -16.24 -3.81 -26.11
CA LEU A 708 -17.43 -2.99 -26.26
C LEU A 708 -18.63 -3.66 -25.58
N GLY A 709 -19.23 -2.98 -24.61
CA GLY A 709 -20.30 -3.49 -23.76
C GLY A 709 -21.55 -2.60 -23.73
N THR A 710 -22.63 -3.14 -23.19
CA THR A 710 -23.93 -2.43 -23.08
C THR A 710 -24.03 -1.47 -21.89
N ASN A 711 -23.06 -1.49 -20.98
CA ASN A 711 -23.02 -0.62 -19.81
C ASN A 711 -21.57 -0.25 -19.46
N THR A 712 -21.40 0.78 -18.63
CA THR A 712 -20.08 1.29 -18.19
C THR A 712 -19.36 0.36 -17.22
N ASN A 713 -20.08 -0.53 -16.54
CA ASN A 713 -19.54 -1.36 -15.46
C ASN A 713 -19.21 -2.78 -15.95
N GLY A 714 -19.30 -3.01 -17.26
CA GLY A 714 -19.01 -4.28 -17.89
C GLY A 714 -17.55 -4.66 -17.73
N GLN A 715 -17.28 -5.94 -17.60
CA GLN A 715 -15.93 -6.49 -17.62
C GLN A 715 -15.65 -7.14 -18.98
N ALA A 716 -14.39 -7.14 -19.40
CA ALA A 716 -13.96 -7.83 -20.60
C ALA A 716 -14.37 -9.31 -20.55
N GLY A 717 -15.19 -9.73 -21.52
CA GLY A 717 -15.67 -11.12 -21.63
C GLY A 717 -16.90 -11.48 -20.81
N ASP A 718 -17.50 -10.53 -20.08
CA ASP A 718 -18.72 -10.77 -19.31
C ASP A 718 -20.00 -10.80 -20.19
N SER A 719 -21.17 -10.93 -19.56
CA SER A 719 -22.47 -10.98 -20.25
C SER A 719 -22.90 -9.65 -20.90
N SER A 720 -22.30 -8.53 -20.48
CA SER A 720 -22.54 -7.21 -21.05
C SER A 720 -21.72 -6.97 -22.32
N SER A 721 -20.60 -7.68 -22.48
CA SER A 721 -19.75 -7.63 -23.67
C SER A 721 -20.54 -8.02 -24.92
N LYS A 722 -20.37 -7.23 -25.98
CA LYS A 722 -20.95 -7.47 -27.32
C LYS A 722 -19.89 -7.63 -28.37
N TYR A 723 -18.76 -6.93 -28.24
CA TYR A 723 -17.64 -7.08 -29.13
C TYR A 723 -16.31 -7.09 -28.37
N GLU A 724 -15.39 -7.94 -28.81
CA GLU A 724 -13.96 -7.76 -28.60
C GLU A 724 -13.38 -7.32 -29.94
N VAL A 725 -12.68 -6.18 -29.98
CA VAL A 725 -12.05 -5.66 -31.21
C VAL A 725 -10.55 -5.62 -31.01
N ALA A 726 -9.83 -6.50 -31.71
CA ALA A 726 -8.38 -6.60 -31.67
C ALA A 726 -7.74 -5.91 -32.88
N PHE A 727 -7.02 -4.82 -32.66
CA PHE A 727 -6.24 -4.09 -33.66
C PHE A 727 -4.82 -4.67 -33.70
N VAL A 728 -4.56 -5.53 -34.67
CA VAL A 728 -3.28 -6.25 -34.82
C VAL A 728 -2.31 -5.42 -35.66
N PHE A 729 -1.25 -4.92 -35.04
CA PHE A 729 -0.24 -4.09 -35.69
C PHE A 729 0.92 -4.90 -36.27
N SER A 730 1.22 -6.04 -35.66
CA SER A 730 2.27 -6.96 -36.11
C SER A 730 1.98 -8.37 -35.61
N ASN A 731 2.67 -9.35 -36.19
CA ASN A 731 2.69 -10.73 -35.74
C ASN A 731 4.07 -11.36 -35.92
N SER A 732 4.36 -12.37 -35.12
CA SER A 732 5.48 -13.30 -35.30
C SER A 732 4.94 -14.69 -35.64
N GLY A 733 5.65 -15.44 -36.46
CA GLY A 733 5.18 -16.73 -36.98
C GLY A 733 4.00 -16.62 -37.95
N THR A 734 3.25 -17.73 -38.09
CA THR A 734 2.10 -17.88 -38.99
C THR A 734 0.79 -17.77 -38.20
N THR A 735 0.41 -16.57 -37.79
CA THR A 735 -0.92 -16.35 -37.18
C THR A 735 -1.97 -16.12 -38.25
N THR A 736 -3.15 -16.72 -38.08
CA THR A 736 -4.33 -16.45 -38.90
C THR A 736 -5.32 -15.62 -38.08
N PRO A 737 -5.85 -14.50 -38.61
CA PRO A 737 -6.87 -13.72 -37.92
C PRO A 737 -8.11 -14.58 -37.65
N ALA A 738 -8.72 -14.39 -36.48
CA ALA A 738 -9.94 -15.11 -36.15
C ALA A 738 -11.12 -14.67 -37.04
N GLY A 739 -11.87 -15.64 -37.54
CA GLY A 739 -13.07 -15.42 -38.33
C GLY A 739 -12.85 -15.20 -39.83
N SER A 740 -13.90 -14.71 -40.48
CA SER A 740 -13.91 -14.50 -41.94
C SER A 740 -13.67 -13.04 -42.25
N LYS A 741 -12.91 -12.76 -43.31
CA LYS A 741 -12.67 -11.40 -43.78
C LYS A 741 -13.99 -10.77 -44.25
N THR A 742 -14.40 -9.68 -43.62
CA THR A 742 -15.64 -8.96 -43.92
C THR A 742 -15.39 -7.71 -44.76
N GLY A 743 -14.18 -7.14 -44.72
CA GLY A 743 -13.89 -5.94 -45.48
C GLY A 743 -12.48 -5.40 -45.28
N THR A 744 -12.32 -4.14 -45.70
CA THR A 744 -11.08 -3.38 -45.56
C THR A 744 -11.40 -1.93 -45.24
N ILE A 745 -10.64 -1.32 -44.34
CA ILE A 745 -10.77 0.10 -43.97
C ILE A 745 -9.42 0.81 -44.15
N THR A 746 -9.45 2.14 -44.30
CA THR A 746 -8.25 2.98 -44.38
C THR A 746 -8.34 4.02 -43.27
N ALA A 747 -7.38 4.01 -42.35
CA ALA A 747 -7.29 4.92 -41.20
C ALA A 747 -5.86 4.90 -40.66
N MET A 748 -5.42 5.99 -40.02
CA MET A 748 -4.02 6.20 -39.59
C MET A 748 -3.01 5.93 -40.71
N ASP A 749 -3.29 6.44 -41.92
CA ASP A 749 -2.48 6.26 -43.14
C ASP A 749 -2.16 4.78 -43.49
N THR A 750 -2.95 3.85 -42.95
CA THR A 750 -2.75 2.41 -43.07
C THR A 750 -4.01 1.74 -43.60
N ASN A 751 -3.82 0.70 -44.41
CA ASN A 751 -4.91 -0.17 -44.84
C ASN A 751 -5.05 -1.36 -43.88
N TRP A 752 -6.26 -1.60 -43.42
CA TRP A 752 -6.58 -2.66 -42.48
C TRP A 752 -7.49 -3.68 -43.15
N SER A 753 -7.28 -4.97 -42.86
CA SER A 753 -8.24 -6.02 -43.20
C SER A 753 -9.09 -6.31 -41.97
N VAL A 754 -10.41 -6.30 -42.13
CA VAL A 754 -11.37 -6.53 -41.04
C VAL A 754 -11.89 -7.97 -41.15
N TYR A 755 -11.84 -8.69 -40.03
CA TYR A 755 -12.35 -10.05 -39.86
C TYR A 755 -13.38 -10.07 -38.74
N LYS A 756 -14.39 -10.93 -38.86
CA LYS A 756 -15.42 -11.12 -37.84
C LYS A 756 -15.69 -12.60 -37.63
N SER A 757 -15.82 -13.01 -36.38
CA SER A 757 -16.33 -14.32 -35.96
C SER A 757 -17.32 -14.17 -34.81
N ALA A 758 -18.34 -15.02 -34.80
CA ALA A 758 -19.17 -15.19 -33.61
C ALA A 758 -18.39 -15.99 -32.57
N ALA A 759 -18.18 -15.42 -31.37
CA ALA A 759 -17.60 -16.11 -30.22
C ALA A 759 -18.70 -16.44 -29.19
N LYS A 760 -18.36 -17.16 -28.11
CA LYS A 760 -19.32 -17.52 -27.07
C LYS A 760 -19.71 -16.30 -26.23
N GLY A 761 -20.81 -15.63 -26.60
CA GLY A 761 -21.41 -14.52 -25.85
C GLY A 761 -21.17 -13.12 -26.41
N TYR A 762 -20.21 -12.96 -27.33
CA TYR A 762 -19.87 -11.71 -28.02
C TYR A 762 -19.30 -11.99 -29.42
N ASP A 763 -19.21 -10.97 -30.26
CA ASP A 763 -18.56 -11.03 -31.57
C ASP A 763 -17.08 -10.64 -31.46
N LEU A 764 -16.18 -11.49 -31.96
CA LEU A 764 -14.75 -11.16 -32.07
C LEU A 764 -14.49 -10.49 -33.42
N VAL A 765 -13.91 -9.30 -33.39
CA VAL A 765 -13.50 -8.52 -34.57
C VAL A 765 -11.98 -8.39 -34.56
N THR A 766 -11.32 -8.86 -35.61
CA THR A 766 -9.86 -8.67 -35.77
C THR A 766 -9.59 -7.70 -36.90
N VAL A 767 -8.89 -6.60 -36.61
CA VAL A 767 -8.54 -5.53 -37.55
C VAL A 767 -7.03 -5.56 -37.75
N VAL A 768 -6.59 -6.08 -38.89
CA VAL A 768 -5.17 -6.41 -39.13
C VAL A 768 -4.52 -5.40 -40.05
N SER A 769 -3.46 -4.75 -39.57
CA SER A 769 -2.65 -3.85 -40.38
C SER A 769 -1.98 -4.61 -41.53
N ARG A 770 -2.00 -4.05 -42.74
CA ARG A 770 -1.25 -4.63 -43.88
C ARG A 770 0.26 -4.37 -43.82
N SER A 771 0.71 -3.49 -42.92
CA SER A 771 2.12 -3.21 -42.68
C SER A 771 2.48 -3.54 -41.23
N ARG A 772 3.48 -4.38 -41.02
CA ARG A 772 3.97 -4.72 -39.68
C ARG A 772 4.60 -3.50 -39.01
N GLN A 773 4.18 -3.19 -37.79
CA GLN A 773 4.69 -2.09 -36.97
C GLN A 773 5.13 -2.62 -35.60
N SER A 774 6.30 -2.21 -35.13
CA SER A 774 6.78 -2.47 -33.75
C SER A 774 6.67 -1.24 -32.83
N SER A 775 6.20 -0.12 -33.37
CA SER A 775 5.99 1.12 -32.65
C SER A 775 4.77 1.82 -33.24
N VAL A 776 3.75 2.00 -32.42
CA VAL A 776 2.53 2.72 -32.75
C VAL A 776 2.48 3.96 -31.86
N SER A 777 2.17 5.11 -32.45
CA SER A 777 1.93 6.36 -31.73
C SER A 777 0.96 7.18 -32.54
N GLY A 778 -0.28 7.31 -32.09
CA GLY A 778 -1.31 8.09 -32.78
C GLY A 778 -2.69 7.89 -32.19
N ASP A 779 -3.68 8.48 -32.85
CA ASP A 779 -5.08 8.42 -32.42
C ASP A 779 -5.80 7.24 -33.09
N LEU A 780 -6.27 6.29 -32.27
CA LEU A 780 -6.96 5.09 -32.73
C LEU A 780 -8.44 5.36 -33.08
N LEU A 781 -8.98 6.54 -32.76
CA LEU A 781 -10.40 6.85 -32.97
C LEU A 781 -10.83 6.67 -34.42
N ASP A 782 -10.02 7.10 -35.39
CA ASP A 782 -10.33 6.96 -36.82
C ASP A 782 -10.49 5.48 -37.22
N VAL A 783 -9.63 4.60 -36.67
CA VAL A 783 -9.69 3.15 -36.91
C VAL A 783 -10.92 2.54 -36.25
N ILE A 784 -11.24 2.97 -35.02
CA ILE A 784 -12.44 2.55 -34.28
C ILE A 784 -13.70 2.94 -35.05
N GLN A 785 -13.83 4.21 -35.46
CA GLN A 785 -15.00 4.71 -36.19
C GLN A 785 -15.16 4.03 -37.55
N ALA A 786 -14.07 3.80 -38.28
CA ALA A 786 -14.10 3.09 -39.55
C ALA A 786 -14.52 1.62 -39.35
N THR A 787 -14.03 0.95 -38.30
CA THR A 787 -14.43 -0.41 -37.94
C THR A 787 -15.92 -0.48 -37.59
N VAL A 788 -16.38 0.39 -36.68
CA VAL A 788 -17.76 0.50 -36.23
C VAL A 788 -18.72 0.74 -37.39
N LYS A 789 -18.35 1.65 -38.30
CA LYS A 789 -19.11 1.91 -39.52
C LYS A 789 -19.14 0.72 -40.47
N SER A 790 -18.01 0.02 -40.66
CA SER A 790 -17.92 -1.12 -41.59
C SER A 790 -18.76 -2.32 -41.15
N LEU A 791 -18.97 -2.48 -39.85
CA LEU A 791 -19.68 -3.61 -39.25
C LEU A 791 -21.06 -3.25 -38.71
N SER A 792 -21.49 -1.99 -38.86
CA SER A 792 -22.73 -1.47 -38.27
C SER A 792 -22.84 -1.72 -36.76
N ILE A 793 -21.72 -1.55 -36.04
CA ILE A 793 -21.70 -1.66 -34.57
C ILE A 793 -22.45 -0.45 -33.98
N ASP A 794 -23.27 -0.69 -32.95
CA ASP A 794 -23.99 0.38 -32.27
C ASP A 794 -23.01 1.33 -31.57
N GLN A 795 -23.05 2.62 -31.93
CA GLN A 795 -22.19 3.66 -31.36
C GLN A 795 -22.57 4.01 -29.90
N ASN A 796 -23.70 3.53 -29.40
CA ASN A 796 -24.10 3.70 -28.00
C ASN A 796 -23.43 2.70 -27.05
N LEU A 797 -22.67 1.73 -27.57
CA LEU A 797 -21.88 0.83 -26.73
C LEU A 797 -20.76 1.60 -26.02
N TYR A 798 -20.44 1.12 -24.82
CA TYR A 798 -19.36 1.63 -24.00
C TYR A 798 -18.07 0.88 -24.31
N VAL A 799 -16.95 1.59 -24.34
CA VAL A 799 -15.63 0.97 -24.24
C VAL A 799 -15.46 0.55 -22.79
N VAL A 800 -15.42 -0.75 -22.53
CA VAL A 800 -15.32 -1.36 -21.18
C VAL A 800 -13.93 -1.94 -20.90
N SER A 801 -13.05 -1.95 -21.90
CA SER A 801 -11.62 -2.22 -21.74
C SER A 801 -10.87 -1.60 -22.92
N LEU A 802 -9.69 -1.03 -22.67
CA LEU A 802 -8.72 -0.61 -23.69
C LEU A 802 -7.32 -0.98 -23.19
N GLY A 803 -6.64 -1.87 -23.92
CA GLY A 803 -5.30 -2.33 -23.54
C GLY A 803 -4.45 -2.80 -24.71
N ALA A 804 -3.17 -3.02 -24.48
CA ALA A 804 -2.24 -3.55 -25.47
C ALA A 804 -1.40 -4.69 -24.90
N GLY A 805 -1.03 -5.65 -25.73
CA GLY A 805 -0.28 -6.82 -25.31
C GLY A 805 0.13 -7.75 -26.44
N ALA A 806 0.60 -8.93 -26.06
CA ALA A 806 0.95 -9.99 -26.99
C ALA A 806 0.02 -11.20 -26.77
N GLN A 807 -0.78 -11.55 -27.77
CA GLN A 807 -1.53 -12.80 -27.78
C GLN A 807 -0.58 -13.90 -28.26
N ILE A 808 -0.10 -14.69 -27.31
CA ILE A 808 0.85 -15.77 -27.54
C ILE A 808 0.06 -17.04 -27.82
N LEU A 809 0.34 -17.69 -28.95
CA LEU A 809 -0.21 -18.99 -29.31
C LEU A 809 0.76 -20.09 -28.87
N THR A 810 2.00 -20.05 -29.35
CA THR A 810 3.00 -21.09 -29.06
C THR A 810 4.42 -20.56 -29.14
N GLY A 811 5.35 -21.29 -28.56
CA GLY A 811 6.78 -21.04 -28.59
C GLY A 811 7.35 -20.61 -27.25
N LYS A 812 8.65 -20.31 -27.28
CA LYS A 812 9.45 -19.92 -26.12
C LYS A 812 10.20 -18.64 -26.40
N GLY A 813 10.10 -17.65 -25.51
CA GLY A 813 10.83 -16.41 -25.66
C GLY A 813 10.38 -15.30 -24.73
N THR A 814 10.79 -14.09 -25.07
CA THR A 814 10.47 -12.88 -24.31
C THR A 814 9.75 -11.89 -25.22
N PHE A 815 8.55 -11.47 -24.82
CA PHE A 815 7.90 -10.28 -25.34
C PHE A 815 8.28 -9.10 -24.46
N GLN A 816 8.58 -7.93 -25.03
CA GLN A 816 8.84 -6.73 -24.25
C GLN A 816 8.02 -5.56 -24.80
N CYS A 817 7.32 -4.84 -23.92
CA CYS A 817 6.77 -3.53 -24.22
C CYS A 817 7.69 -2.46 -23.65
N ASP A 818 8.29 -1.67 -24.53
CA ASP A 818 9.21 -0.59 -24.17
C ASP A 818 8.47 0.66 -23.68
N ALA A 819 7.24 0.87 -24.18
CA ALA A 819 6.38 1.96 -23.78
C ALA A 819 4.93 1.70 -24.20
N PHE A 820 4.03 1.71 -23.23
CA PHE A 820 2.59 1.71 -23.42
C PHE A 820 1.99 2.95 -22.78
N GLY A 821 1.10 3.59 -23.52
CA GLY A 821 0.10 4.44 -22.90
C GLY A 821 -1.11 4.63 -23.79
N ALA A 822 -2.27 4.74 -23.17
CA ALA A 822 -3.54 4.95 -23.86
C ALA A 822 -4.48 5.81 -23.02
N ASP A 823 -5.48 6.43 -23.65
CA ASP A 823 -6.54 7.20 -22.98
C ASP A 823 -7.83 7.21 -23.83
N LEU A 824 -8.96 7.56 -23.21
CA LEU A 824 -10.26 7.77 -23.86
C LEU A 824 -10.74 9.20 -23.62
N ILE A 825 -10.67 10.03 -24.65
CA ILE A 825 -11.00 11.45 -24.53
C ILE A 825 -12.40 11.69 -25.08
N THR A 826 -13.32 12.12 -24.22
CA THR A 826 -14.70 12.50 -24.59
C THR A 826 -14.92 14.03 -24.63
N GLY A 827 -14.00 14.81 -24.05
CA GLY A 827 -14.01 16.28 -24.01
C GLY A 827 -13.11 16.93 -25.08
N GLY A 828 -13.40 18.18 -25.45
CA GLY A 828 -12.67 18.92 -26.49
C GLY A 828 -11.43 19.70 -26.04
N ALA A 829 -10.99 19.58 -24.79
CA ALA A 829 -9.91 20.40 -24.24
C ALA A 829 -8.59 19.63 -24.14
N CYS A 830 -7.57 20.06 -24.90
CA CYS A 830 -6.21 19.51 -24.84
C CYS A 830 -5.57 19.56 -23.44
N SER A 831 -6.10 20.39 -22.53
CA SER A 831 -5.63 20.49 -21.14
C SER A 831 -5.85 19.22 -20.32
N THR A 832 -6.83 18.38 -20.69
CA THR A 832 -7.12 17.12 -19.97
C THR A 832 -6.32 15.93 -20.47
N VAL A 833 -5.62 16.07 -21.60
CA VAL A 833 -4.77 15.01 -22.16
C VAL A 833 -3.44 15.01 -21.44
N ASP A 834 -2.99 13.83 -21.02
CA ASP A 834 -1.67 13.66 -20.43
C ASP A 834 -0.58 14.23 -21.35
N ALA A 835 0.38 14.95 -20.77
CA ALA A 835 1.42 15.64 -21.53
C ALA A 835 2.20 14.71 -22.48
N THR A 836 2.32 13.43 -22.14
CA THR A 836 3.02 12.42 -22.94
C THR A 836 2.18 11.83 -24.06
N LEU A 837 0.85 11.85 -23.91
CA LEU A 837 -0.11 11.41 -24.93
C LEU A 837 -0.57 12.54 -25.85
N LYS A 838 -0.30 13.82 -25.52
CA LYS A 838 -0.72 14.98 -26.32
C LYS A 838 -0.36 14.87 -27.80
N SER A 839 0.86 14.46 -28.14
CA SER A 839 1.26 14.30 -29.55
C SER A 839 0.52 13.18 -30.26
N ALA A 840 0.11 12.14 -29.53
CA ALA A 840 -0.67 11.03 -30.08
C ALA A 840 -2.16 11.38 -30.22
N ALA A 841 -2.70 12.27 -29.39
CA ALA A 841 -4.13 12.56 -29.30
C ALA A 841 -4.72 13.30 -30.51
N GLY A 842 -3.91 13.85 -31.43
CA GLY A 842 -4.41 14.50 -32.66
C GLY A 842 -5.24 15.78 -32.48
N ILE A 843 -5.89 15.98 -31.33
CA ILE A 843 -6.66 17.16 -30.90
C ILE A 843 -5.76 18.25 -30.29
N CYS A 844 -4.50 17.91 -30.02
CA CYS A 844 -3.48 18.76 -29.45
C CYS A 844 -2.45 19.13 -30.52
N GLY A 845 -2.72 20.16 -31.32
CA GLY A 845 -1.72 20.74 -32.21
C GLY A 845 -0.50 21.24 -31.43
N SER A 846 0.70 21.06 -31.98
CA SER A 846 1.94 21.57 -31.40
C SER A 846 1.81 23.07 -31.10
N SER A 847 2.04 23.42 -29.84
CA SER A 847 1.83 24.75 -29.27
C SER A 847 2.50 25.88 -30.04
N GLY A 848 1.70 26.80 -30.56
CA GLY A 848 2.10 28.11 -31.05
C GLY A 848 1.03 29.16 -30.75
N SER A 849 1.14 29.81 -29.59
CA SER A 849 0.65 31.17 -29.25
C SER A 849 -0.36 31.86 -30.20
N SER A 850 -1.59 32.10 -29.72
CA SER A 850 -2.19 33.43 -29.47
C SER A 850 -3.71 33.48 -29.70
N ASN A 851 -4.38 34.27 -28.84
CA ASN A 851 -5.80 34.62 -28.82
C ASN A 851 -6.45 34.86 -30.20
N SER A 852 -7.68 34.37 -30.40
CA SER A 852 -8.91 35.21 -30.47
C SER A 852 -10.16 34.42 -30.90
N THR A 853 -11.28 34.99 -30.48
CA THR A 853 -12.71 34.69 -30.67
C THR A 853 -13.21 34.06 -31.98
N ALA A 854 -14.18 33.15 -31.80
CA ALA A 854 -15.24 32.60 -32.66
C ALA A 854 -15.45 33.15 -34.10
N SER A 855 -15.59 32.22 -35.06
CA SER A 855 -16.66 32.20 -36.09
C SER A 855 -16.53 30.96 -37.01
N ALA A 856 -17.65 30.52 -37.57
CA ALA A 856 -17.86 29.29 -38.33
C ALA A 856 -17.36 29.29 -39.80
N SER A 857 -17.21 28.07 -40.32
CA SER A 857 -17.17 27.65 -41.74
C SER A 857 -15.91 27.97 -42.55
N GLY A 858 -15.38 26.95 -43.25
CA GLY A 858 -14.33 27.14 -44.25
C GLY A 858 -13.58 25.85 -44.62
N LYS A 859 -14.07 25.14 -45.63
CA LYS A 859 -13.39 24.05 -46.34
C LYS A 859 -12.34 24.67 -47.29
N SER A 860 -11.06 24.35 -47.16
CA SER A 860 -10.02 24.52 -48.21
C SER A 860 -8.76 23.73 -47.81
N THR A 861 -8.34 22.66 -48.49
CA THR A 861 -7.52 22.58 -49.73
C THR A 861 -6.21 23.37 -49.78
N SER A 862 -5.18 22.66 -50.27
CA SER A 862 -3.83 23.06 -50.73
C SER A 862 -2.74 23.09 -49.64
N SER A 863 -1.49 22.63 -49.86
CA SER A 863 -0.73 22.57 -51.10
C SER A 863 0.39 21.52 -51.04
N ALA A 864 0.51 20.73 -52.11
CA ALA A 864 1.72 19.98 -52.42
C ALA A 864 2.81 20.95 -52.89
N ASN A 865 4.03 20.80 -52.36
CA ASN A 865 5.22 21.42 -52.94
C ASN A 865 6.13 20.34 -53.52
N VAL A 866 6.25 20.42 -54.84
CA VAL A 866 7.09 19.65 -55.76
C VAL A 866 8.55 20.06 -55.58
N LEU A 867 9.46 19.10 -55.42
CA LEU A 867 10.87 19.25 -55.82
C LEU A 867 11.39 17.99 -56.52
N LYS A 868 11.35 18.10 -57.86
CA LYS A 868 12.31 17.66 -58.89
C LYS A 868 13.13 16.38 -58.70
N ALA A 869 12.90 15.46 -59.65
CA ALA A 869 13.83 14.43 -60.09
C ALA A 869 15.12 14.99 -60.72
N PRO A 870 16.25 14.25 -60.66
CA PRO A 870 17.30 14.30 -61.66
C PRO A 870 17.22 13.12 -62.63
N LYS A 871 17.74 13.39 -63.83
CA LYS A 871 17.62 12.67 -65.09
C LYS A 871 18.30 11.30 -65.13
N THR A 872 17.78 10.49 -66.04
CA THR A 872 18.36 9.30 -66.64
C THR A 872 19.73 9.54 -67.27
N SER A 873 20.60 8.52 -67.19
CA SER A 873 21.62 8.23 -68.19
C SER A 873 21.75 6.72 -68.37
N SER A 874 21.53 6.29 -69.60
CA SER A 874 21.68 4.95 -70.14
C SER A 874 23.13 4.44 -70.12
N LEU A 875 23.33 3.13 -69.95
CA LEU A 875 24.26 2.34 -70.78
C LEU A 875 24.00 0.84 -70.60
N ALA A 876 24.27 0.13 -71.70
CA ALA A 876 23.74 -1.18 -72.07
C ALA A 876 24.68 -2.36 -71.75
N GLY A 877 24.12 -3.57 -71.91
CA GLY A 877 24.84 -4.84 -72.11
C GLY A 877 25.09 -5.61 -70.81
N ALA A 878 25.02 -6.94 -70.75
CA ALA A 878 24.73 -7.98 -71.73
C ALA A 878 24.31 -9.25 -70.95
N ALA A 879 23.59 -10.12 -71.63
CA ALA A 879 23.11 -11.41 -71.14
C ALA A 879 24.23 -12.39 -70.75
N THR A 880 24.01 -13.26 -69.75
CA THR A 880 24.27 -14.70 -69.89
C THR A 880 23.43 -15.50 -68.89
N ALA A 881 22.77 -16.53 -69.40
CA ALA A 881 22.00 -17.52 -68.66
C ALA A 881 22.91 -18.47 -67.87
N LEU A 882 22.40 -19.03 -66.77
CA LEU A 882 22.54 -20.47 -66.53
C LEU A 882 21.39 -20.96 -65.65
N ALA A 883 20.66 -21.92 -66.21
CA ALA A 883 19.61 -22.71 -65.59
C ALA A 883 20.21 -23.92 -64.85
N LEU A 884 19.53 -24.35 -63.78
CA LEU A 884 19.45 -25.69 -63.17
C LEU A 884 18.99 -25.42 -61.72
N GLY A 885 17.76 -25.68 -61.28
CA GLY A 885 16.92 -26.83 -61.55
C GLY A 885 17.27 -27.93 -60.56
N PHE A 886 16.52 -28.06 -59.46
CA PHE A 886 15.97 -29.34 -59.01
C PHE A 886 14.90 -29.11 -57.93
N VAL A 887 13.71 -29.64 -58.25
CA VAL A 887 12.54 -29.85 -57.41
C VAL A 887 12.63 -31.26 -56.81
N VAL A 888 11.76 -31.53 -55.84
CA VAL A 888 11.29 -32.84 -55.35
C VAL A 888 12.02 -33.32 -54.08
N ALA A 889 11.40 -33.85 -53.04
CA ALA A 889 10.06 -33.79 -52.43
C ALA A 889 10.13 -34.70 -51.19
N TYR A 890 9.16 -34.50 -50.30
CA TYR A 890 8.42 -35.53 -49.56
C TYR A 890 8.92 -36.14 -48.23
N LEU A 891 7.97 -36.08 -47.28
CA LEU A 891 7.63 -37.04 -46.21
C LEU A 891 8.64 -37.29 -45.08
N ALA A 892 8.36 -36.69 -43.92
CA ALA A 892 7.86 -37.41 -42.74
C ALA A 892 7.00 -36.46 -41.91
#